data_AF-A0A2N1J503-F1
#
_entry.id   AF-A0A2N1J503-F1
#
_cell.length_a   1.000
_cell.length_b   1.000
_cell.length_c   1.000
_cell.angle_alpha   90.00
_cell.angle_beta   90.00
_cell.angle_gamma   90.00
#
_symmetry.space_group_name_H-M   'P 1'
#
loop_
_entity.id
_entity.type
_entity.pdbx_description
1 polymer ?
#
loop_
_entity_poly.entity_id
_entity_poly.type
_entity_poly.pdbx_seq_one_letter_code
_entity_poly.pdbx_strand_id
1 'polypeptide(L)'
;MRKIGFVLSFILISSLIANEEELFKEQSINNLQITKQNDLKEKPIKRVQNKLEYKGTVVKKFQRLRATNFSSSNSTSLNDLKKVSLTDVVLETLSYSDMIRSAREKVVQSQLKLDDALADYYPTLNFEYSYSKTRHYPGENDSNKYKFYNDRNYRFIMSQNLFAGGATYYNVKNLREAVLVARNKYKITVEEELKKAIKAYFGVVFSKKAVEVNEKNMIKLQKILDIVTIKYDNGASSIGDLTSIKANVSNAETKLIKDKSKLEESLRYYEYVVGKKFSKTLPYERDFEIQIAEFDRLFNRAVKQNPHLKNYYLNIEAEKYKVQNAQSKFSPKVDLEVTYNDIKDQEDYEGDENDFTGRIKLTYNLFNGGKDRNKILRSYSILRDLKYRLNEEVKKLKWNMSKLHTSINSVKDALKSTKSEVVSSKEAVEAYWEAFKLGEQDLNVLLQGQRQLNSAQLELLKFQKSNIQDYFLLLGYTGDLLAYFNIDPENDKFVNFSTSTYNKKLYNDLKDKKLLFDEKEEIIKEEKPKEDKVKKDKEVENEPSLNDNIDEFIKKFLQAKEDSIMILIKDFDNVYDAFAFIKEQKISKKSFAFDILKKHKIKTVIAYEIFENELDARQKLQEISKKTNKNLELVVLKDIKQLYINYLEGLEVKVEKPKPKVKIVEKIQVLKEQQSFETNKKFKQKFLMANKENYSINIATFTNMKEAITFVKKEQIYENSFVFKYIEGKELVKVMYGVFNTYEQAQNALDLLDDIKQKYYPIIEKIETKQELYKQNKQL
;
A
#
# COMPACT_ATOMS: atom_id res chain seq x y z
N MET A 1 25.65 58.55 -21.06
CA MET A 1 27.05 58.99 -21.24
C MET A 1 27.80 57.97 -22.11
N ARG A 2 29.02 58.29 -22.56
CA ARG A 2 29.93 57.51 -23.46
C ARG A 2 30.01 56.00 -23.07
N LYS A 3 30.01 55.02 -23.99
CA LYS A 3 31.01 54.66 -25.05
C LYS A 3 32.41 54.36 -24.45
N ILE A 4 33.21 53.35 -24.83
CA ILE A 4 33.15 52.28 -25.86
C ILE A 4 34.26 51.22 -25.59
N GLY A 5 34.21 50.03 -26.20
CA GLY A 5 35.37 49.13 -26.40
C GLY A 5 34.98 47.72 -26.85
N PHE A 6 34.75 47.44 -28.14
CA PHE A 6 35.72 46.97 -29.17
C PHE A 6 36.46 45.63 -28.84
N VAL A 7 36.67 44.64 -29.74
CA VAL A 7 36.03 44.15 -31.00
C VAL A 7 36.95 43.05 -31.62
N LEU A 8 36.40 42.04 -32.32
CA LEU A 8 37.12 41.02 -33.16
C LEU A 8 38.11 40.09 -32.41
N SER A 9 38.43 38.84 -32.82
CA SER A 9 37.97 37.89 -33.87
C SER A 9 38.23 36.43 -33.35
N PHE A 10 38.07 35.29 -34.05
CA PHE A 10 37.75 34.97 -35.46
C PHE A 10 36.75 33.77 -35.53
N ILE A 11 37.04 32.70 -36.28
CA ILE A 11 36.11 31.63 -36.75
C ILE A 11 36.84 30.27 -36.88
N LEU A 12 36.08 29.15 -36.84
CA LEU A 12 36.25 27.81 -37.48
C LEU A 12 36.18 26.65 -36.43
N ILE A 13 35.46 25.50 -36.57
CA ILE A 13 34.64 24.89 -37.65
C ILE A 13 33.49 23.99 -37.09
N SER A 14 32.48 23.75 -37.93
CA SER A 14 31.23 22.93 -37.87
C SER A 14 31.01 21.75 -36.89
N SER A 15 29.75 21.60 -36.45
CA SER A 15 28.91 20.37 -36.37
C SER A 15 27.49 20.75 -35.90
N LEU A 16 26.36 20.09 -36.19
CA LEU A 16 25.95 19.02 -37.12
C LEU A 16 24.42 19.19 -37.35
N ILE A 17 23.85 18.99 -38.55
CA ILE A 17 22.39 18.90 -38.79
C ILE A 17 22.08 17.82 -39.83
N ALA A 18 20.92 17.15 -39.68
CA ALA A 18 20.34 16.09 -40.51
C ALA A 18 21.09 14.74 -40.43
N ASN A 19 20.43 13.62 -40.12
CA ASN A 19 19.31 13.13 -40.92
C ASN A 19 18.29 12.25 -40.13
N GLU A 20 17.25 11.88 -40.86
CA GLU A 20 16.32 10.74 -40.68
C GLU A 20 15.05 10.88 -39.83
N GLU A 21 13.96 10.70 -40.59
CA GLU A 21 12.57 10.98 -40.34
C GLU A 21 11.80 9.82 -39.71
N GLU A 22 10.55 10.15 -39.36
CA GLU A 22 9.37 9.33 -39.13
C GLU A 22 9.40 7.83 -39.51
N LEU A 23 8.84 7.02 -38.61
CA LEU A 23 8.22 5.75 -38.95
C LEU A 23 6.87 5.62 -38.24
N PHE A 24 5.74 5.68 -38.95
CA PHE A 24 4.55 4.82 -38.74
C PHE A 24 3.35 5.18 -39.65
N LYS A 25 3.10 4.36 -40.68
CA LYS A 25 1.81 4.00 -41.31
C LYS A 25 2.09 3.17 -42.58
N GLU A 26 1.24 2.26 -43.06
CA GLU A 26 0.02 1.61 -42.55
C GLU A 26 -0.10 0.28 -43.31
N GLN A 27 -0.51 -0.83 -42.67
CA GLN A 27 -0.73 -2.10 -43.40
C GLN A 27 -2.16 -2.20 -43.93
N SER A 28 -2.31 -2.47 -45.23
CA SER A 28 -3.59 -2.83 -45.86
C SER A 28 -3.51 -4.15 -46.64
N ILE A 29 -3.99 -5.22 -46.00
CA ILE A 29 -5.04 -6.15 -46.48
C ILE A 29 -5.02 -6.61 -47.96
N ASN A 30 -5.15 -7.95 -48.16
CA ASN A 30 -5.57 -8.67 -49.39
C ASN A 30 -4.55 -8.74 -50.56
N ASN A 31 -4.50 -9.78 -51.41
CA ASN A 31 -5.01 -11.17 -51.39
C ASN A 31 -4.44 -11.95 -52.60
N LEU A 32 -4.35 -13.29 -52.54
CA LEU A 32 -4.29 -14.23 -53.70
C LEU A 32 -3.02 -14.09 -54.63
N GLN A 33 -2.54 -15.05 -55.43
CA GLN A 33 -2.73 -16.51 -55.54
C GLN A 33 -1.55 -17.15 -56.36
N ILE A 34 -1.22 -18.41 -56.05
CA ILE A 34 -0.81 -19.51 -56.97
C ILE A 34 0.39 -19.34 -57.93
N THR A 35 1.43 -20.14 -57.70
CA THR A 35 1.87 -21.26 -58.58
C THR A 35 2.76 -22.20 -57.73
N LYS A 36 2.38 -23.48 -57.50
CA LYS A 36 2.71 -24.71 -58.27
C LYS A 36 4.22 -25.00 -58.41
N GLN A 37 4.75 -26.23 -58.27
CA GLN A 37 4.27 -27.52 -57.68
C GLN A 37 5.46 -28.51 -57.67
N ASN A 38 5.32 -29.68 -56.99
CA ASN A 38 6.16 -30.90 -57.06
C ASN A 38 7.49 -30.86 -56.24
N ASP A 39 7.69 -31.66 -55.19
CA ASP A 39 7.84 -33.15 -55.08
C ASP A 39 9.31 -33.60 -55.32
N LEU A 40 9.92 -34.55 -54.60
CA LEU A 40 9.49 -35.46 -53.51
C LEU A 40 10.73 -36.12 -52.83
N LYS A 41 10.49 -36.88 -51.74
CA LYS A 41 11.28 -38.00 -51.16
C LYS A 41 12.25 -37.74 -49.97
N GLU A 42 11.79 -38.18 -48.80
CA GLU A 42 12.59 -38.54 -47.62
C GLU A 42 13.20 -39.97 -47.74
N LYS A 43 14.25 -40.26 -46.94
CA LYS A 43 14.57 -41.51 -46.17
C LYS A 43 16.08 -41.59 -45.84
N PRO A 44 16.62 -42.55 -45.03
CA PRO A 44 16.83 -42.33 -43.60
C PRO A 44 18.30 -42.56 -43.14
N ILE A 45 18.64 -42.17 -41.92
CA ILE A 45 19.99 -42.38 -41.36
C ILE A 45 20.12 -43.77 -40.73
N LYS A 46 21.19 -44.52 -41.07
CA LYS A 46 21.58 -45.79 -40.41
C LYS A 46 23.05 -45.78 -39.96
N ARG A 47 23.28 -46.53 -38.89
CA ARG A 47 24.52 -46.77 -38.13
C ARG A 47 25.81 -47.00 -38.95
N VAL A 48 26.94 -46.64 -38.33
CA VAL A 48 28.21 -47.38 -38.43
C VAL A 48 28.65 -47.79 -37.02
N GLN A 49 29.09 -49.04 -36.86
CA GLN A 49 29.71 -49.56 -35.63
C GLN A 49 31.22 -49.37 -35.68
N ASN A 50 31.89 -49.36 -34.52
CA ASN A 50 33.26 -49.88 -34.45
C ASN A 50 33.50 -50.63 -33.14
N LYS A 51 34.12 -51.81 -33.25
CA LYS A 51 34.59 -52.62 -32.12
C LYS A 51 35.87 -52.00 -31.54
N LEU A 52 36.04 -52.10 -30.24
CA LEU A 52 37.37 -52.21 -29.62
C LEU A 52 37.32 -53.27 -28.52
N GLU A 53 38.31 -54.17 -28.53
CA GLU A 53 38.42 -55.31 -27.62
C GLU A 53 39.21 -54.97 -26.36
N TYR A 54 38.97 -55.71 -25.28
CA TYR A 54 39.67 -55.55 -23.99
C TYR A 54 41.04 -56.25 -23.99
N LYS A 55 42.07 -55.54 -23.53
CA LYS A 55 43.30 -56.12 -22.93
C LYS A 55 43.86 -55.20 -21.84
N GLY A 56 44.39 -55.80 -20.78
CA GLY A 56 45.40 -55.18 -19.91
C GLY A 56 44.90 -54.58 -18.59
N THR A 57 45.19 -55.28 -17.50
CA THR A 57 45.01 -54.85 -16.11
C THR A 57 45.98 -53.73 -15.72
N VAL A 58 45.50 -52.62 -15.16
CA VAL A 58 46.29 -51.81 -14.19
C VAL A 58 45.36 -51.28 -13.09
N VAL A 59 45.64 -51.67 -11.85
CA VAL A 59 44.97 -51.12 -10.67
C VAL A 59 45.40 -49.67 -10.48
N LYS A 60 44.50 -48.71 -10.76
CA LYS A 60 44.64 -47.32 -10.29
C LYS A 60 43.68 -47.08 -9.14
N LYS A 61 44.24 -46.71 -7.98
CA LYS A 61 43.51 -46.20 -6.81
C LYS A 61 42.42 -45.21 -7.27
N PHE A 62 41.18 -45.44 -6.87
CA PHE A 62 40.17 -44.39 -6.89
C PHE A 62 40.67 -43.24 -6.01
N GLN A 63 41.16 -42.17 -6.63
CA GLN A 63 41.19 -40.88 -5.96
C GLN A 63 39.74 -40.56 -5.60
N ARG A 64 39.46 -40.34 -4.31
CA ARG A 64 38.24 -39.67 -3.89
C ARG A 64 38.17 -38.38 -4.71
N LEU A 65 37.17 -38.27 -5.58
CA LEU A 65 36.77 -36.99 -6.14
C LEU A 65 36.51 -36.09 -4.94
N ARG A 66 37.43 -35.15 -4.67
CA ARG A 66 37.17 -34.09 -3.71
C ARG A 66 35.91 -33.42 -4.21
N ALA A 67 34.88 -33.40 -3.36
CA ALA A 67 33.68 -32.63 -3.64
C ALA A 67 34.13 -31.25 -4.12
N THR A 68 33.68 -30.87 -5.32
CA THR A 68 33.90 -29.51 -5.80
C THR A 68 33.37 -28.59 -4.72
N ASN A 69 34.18 -27.60 -4.33
CA ASN A 69 33.79 -26.60 -3.34
C ASN A 69 32.66 -25.75 -3.92
N PHE A 70 31.43 -26.27 -3.88
CA PHE A 70 30.24 -25.47 -3.81
C PHE A 70 30.40 -24.67 -2.53
N SER A 71 30.78 -23.41 -2.68
CA SER A 71 30.97 -22.49 -1.56
C SER A 71 29.71 -22.52 -0.72
N SER A 72 29.82 -23.09 0.49
CA SER A 72 28.76 -23.07 1.49
C SER A 72 28.68 -21.66 2.04
N SER A 73 28.11 -20.76 1.25
CA SER A 73 27.86 -19.37 1.59
C SER A 73 26.98 -19.33 2.83
N ASN A 74 27.61 -19.09 3.99
CA ASN A 74 26.99 -18.90 5.29
C ASN A 74 25.64 -19.60 5.44
N SER A 75 25.67 -20.92 5.67
CA SER A 75 24.49 -21.67 6.10
C SER A 75 24.07 -21.18 7.48
N THR A 76 23.38 -20.03 7.50
CA THR A 76 22.71 -19.48 8.67
C THR A 76 21.82 -20.60 9.17
N SER A 77 22.05 -21.06 10.40
CA SER A 77 21.33 -22.23 10.88
C SER A 77 19.84 -21.91 10.81
N LEU A 78 19.03 -22.82 10.27
CA LEU A 78 17.56 -22.63 10.19
C LEU A 78 16.92 -22.46 11.58
N ASN A 79 17.69 -22.69 12.64
CA ASN A 79 17.35 -22.45 14.05
C ASN A 79 17.60 -21.00 14.51
N ASP A 80 18.48 -20.24 13.85
CA ASP A 80 18.80 -18.85 14.17
C ASP A 80 17.79 -17.84 13.58
N LEU A 81 16.92 -18.32 12.67
CA LEU A 81 15.91 -17.51 11.99
C LEU A 81 14.73 -17.20 12.91
N LYS A 82 14.33 -15.92 12.95
CA LYS A 82 13.16 -15.48 13.74
C LYS A 82 11.86 -15.91 13.09
N LYS A 83 11.01 -16.65 13.81
CA LYS A 83 9.67 -17.02 13.34
C LYS A 83 8.81 -15.77 13.08
N VAL A 84 8.02 -15.79 12.01
CA VAL A 84 7.12 -14.68 11.61
C VAL A 84 5.74 -15.17 11.18
N SER A 85 4.70 -14.41 11.53
CA SER A 85 3.32 -14.69 11.12
C SER A 85 3.07 -14.26 9.66
N LEU A 86 2.00 -14.78 9.05
CA LEU A 86 1.54 -14.33 7.74
C LEU A 86 1.17 -12.84 7.74
N THR A 87 0.62 -12.34 8.84
CA THR A 87 0.23 -10.93 8.98
C THR A 87 1.45 -10.01 8.97
N ASP A 88 2.53 -10.37 9.67
CA ASP A 88 3.78 -9.60 9.67
C ASP A 88 4.36 -9.49 8.25
N VAL A 89 4.34 -10.60 7.52
CA VAL A 89 4.86 -10.69 6.16
C VAL A 89 4.03 -9.86 5.17
N VAL A 90 2.70 -9.90 5.29
CA VAL A 90 1.82 -9.04 4.52
C VAL A 90 2.11 -7.56 4.80
N LEU A 91 2.20 -7.16 6.08
CA LEU A 91 2.43 -5.76 6.44
C LEU A 91 3.79 -5.23 5.97
N GLU A 92 4.89 -6.01 6.09
CA GLU A 92 6.18 -5.58 5.56
C GLU A 92 6.15 -5.50 4.04
N THR A 93 5.64 -6.50 3.30
CA THR A 93 5.51 -6.44 1.83
C THR A 93 4.77 -5.19 1.38
N LEU A 94 3.68 -4.81 2.04
CA LEU A 94 2.92 -3.61 1.69
C LEU A 94 3.68 -2.30 1.94
N SER A 95 4.57 -2.28 2.94
CA SER A 95 5.44 -1.13 3.22
C SER A 95 6.67 -1.04 2.31
N TYR A 96 7.18 -2.19 1.86
CA TYR A 96 8.37 -2.33 1.05
C TYR A 96 8.09 -2.19 -0.46
N SER A 97 6.93 -2.64 -0.94
CA SER A 97 6.65 -2.77 -2.38
C SER A 97 6.62 -1.43 -3.13
N ASP A 98 7.58 -1.25 -4.04
CA ASP A 98 7.63 -0.14 -4.98
C ASP A 98 6.47 -0.16 -6.01
N MET A 99 5.83 -1.32 -6.23
CA MET A 99 4.64 -1.39 -7.09
C MET A 99 3.45 -0.64 -6.47
N ILE A 100 3.30 -0.70 -5.15
CA ILE A 100 2.27 0.06 -4.41
C ILE A 100 2.59 1.56 -4.45
N ARG A 101 3.87 1.94 -4.29
CA ARG A 101 4.32 3.33 -4.41
C ARG A 101 4.05 3.87 -5.82
N SER A 102 4.45 3.13 -6.87
CA SER A 102 4.16 3.47 -8.26
C SER A 102 2.65 3.58 -8.55
N ALA A 103 1.84 2.70 -7.96
CA ALA A 103 0.39 2.76 -8.11
C ALA A 103 -0.24 3.96 -7.38
N ARG A 104 0.33 4.40 -6.25
CA ARG A 104 -0.04 5.66 -5.57
C ARG A 104 0.30 6.88 -6.43
N GLU A 105 1.50 6.94 -7.00
CA GLU A 105 1.87 8.03 -7.90
C GLU A 105 0.95 8.13 -9.12
N LYS A 106 0.43 7.01 -9.64
CA LYS A 106 -0.60 7.02 -10.69
C LYS A 106 -1.93 7.62 -10.23
N VAL A 107 -2.27 7.57 -8.95
CA VAL A 107 -3.42 8.30 -8.38
C VAL A 107 -3.13 9.80 -8.33
N VAL A 108 -1.95 10.20 -7.86
CA VAL A 108 -1.51 11.61 -7.82
C VAL A 108 -1.51 12.21 -9.23
N GLN A 109 -0.89 11.53 -10.21
CA GLN A 109 -0.91 11.93 -11.63
C GLN A 109 -2.33 12.04 -12.20
N SER A 110 -3.28 11.22 -11.74
CA SER A 110 -4.67 11.32 -12.18
C SER A 110 -5.41 12.47 -11.50
N GLN A 111 -5.05 12.83 -10.27
CA GLN A 111 -5.57 13.99 -9.55
C GLN A 111 -5.07 15.28 -10.19
N LEU A 112 -3.76 15.40 -10.44
CA LEU A 112 -3.18 16.54 -11.15
C LEU A 112 -3.83 16.77 -12.52
N LYS A 113 -4.11 15.70 -13.28
CA LYS A 113 -4.88 15.80 -14.55
C LYS A 113 -6.32 16.29 -14.39
N LEU A 114 -6.96 16.01 -13.25
CA LEU A 114 -8.27 16.58 -12.93
C LEU A 114 -8.14 18.06 -12.57
N ASP A 115 -7.07 18.44 -11.87
CA ASP A 115 -6.78 19.81 -11.48
C ASP A 115 -6.40 20.67 -12.72
N ASP A 116 -5.63 20.13 -13.67
CA ASP A 116 -5.37 20.71 -15.01
C ASP A 116 -6.69 21.00 -15.75
N ALA A 117 -7.63 20.05 -15.77
CA ALA A 117 -8.92 20.22 -16.43
C ALA A 117 -9.90 21.11 -15.65
N LEU A 118 -9.66 21.35 -14.35
CA LEU A 118 -10.34 22.40 -13.60
C LEU A 118 -9.74 23.77 -13.92
N ALA A 119 -8.46 23.84 -14.30
CA ALA A 119 -7.83 25.09 -14.74
C ALA A 119 -8.40 25.62 -16.07
N ASP A 120 -8.97 24.75 -16.92
CA ASP A 120 -9.72 25.13 -18.15
C ASP A 120 -10.91 26.10 -17.91
N TYR A 121 -11.34 26.33 -16.65
CA TYR A 121 -12.35 27.34 -16.30
C TYR A 121 -11.79 28.73 -15.99
N TYR A 122 -10.49 28.84 -15.69
CA TYR A 122 -9.83 30.09 -15.35
C TYR A 122 -9.31 30.81 -16.60
N PRO A 123 -9.15 32.14 -16.56
CA PRO A 123 -8.47 32.86 -17.62
C PRO A 123 -6.99 32.44 -17.71
N THR A 124 -6.48 32.35 -18.93
CA THR A 124 -5.03 32.29 -19.20
C THR A 124 -4.51 33.70 -19.43
N LEU A 125 -3.30 33.98 -18.93
CA LEU A 125 -2.59 35.25 -19.12
C LEU A 125 -1.24 34.97 -19.78
N ASN A 126 -1.06 35.48 -20.99
CA ASN A 126 0.17 35.34 -21.76
C ASN A 126 0.81 36.70 -22.00
N PHE A 127 2.13 36.73 -22.07
CA PHE A 127 2.92 37.86 -22.53
C PHE A 127 3.79 37.42 -23.71
N GLU A 128 3.64 38.09 -24.84
CA GLU A 128 4.39 37.87 -26.07
C GLU A 128 5.26 39.10 -26.31
N TYR A 129 6.57 38.91 -26.46
CA TYR A 129 7.47 39.94 -26.98
C TYR A 129 7.98 39.48 -28.35
N SER A 130 7.69 40.24 -29.40
CA SER A 130 8.25 40.01 -30.73
C SER A 130 9.16 41.15 -31.12
N TYR A 131 10.35 40.80 -31.61
CA TYR A 131 11.27 41.69 -32.28
C TYR A 131 11.45 41.21 -33.72
N SER A 132 11.05 42.04 -34.67
CA SER A 132 11.22 41.82 -36.10
C SER A 132 12.13 42.87 -36.69
N LYS A 133 12.79 42.54 -37.81
CA LYS A 133 13.51 43.53 -38.62
C LYS A 133 12.98 43.51 -40.03
N THR A 134 11.99 44.36 -40.28
CA THR A 134 11.29 44.42 -41.56
C THR A 134 12.05 45.31 -42.54
N ARG A 135 12.05 44.92 -43.82
CA ARG A 135 12.62 45.69 -44.92
C ARG A 135 11.50 46.12 -45.86
N HIS A 136 11.10 47.38 -45.71
CA HIS A 136 10.07 48.01 -46.53
C HIS A 136 10.66 48.56 -47.84
N TYR A 137 9.84 48.63 -48.88
CA TYR A 137 10.13 49.32 -50.13
C TYR A 137 9.05 50.40 -50.33
N PRO A 138 9.35 51.69 -50.05
CA PRO A 138 8.36 52.74 -50.16
C PRO A 138 7.93 52.99 -51.61
N GLY A 139 6.72 53.54 -51.78
CA GLY A 139 6.13 53.83 -53.09
C GLY A 139 6.88 54.91 -53.89
N GLU A 140 6.45 55.13 -55.15
CA GLU A 140 7.18 55.89 -56.19
C GLU A 140 7.56 57.35 -55.85
N ASN A 141 7.08 57.92 -54.74
CA ASN A 141 7.38 59.29 -54.29
C ASN A 141 8.50 59.39 -53.23
N ASP A 142 9.09 58.29 -52.75
CA ASP A 142 10.20 58.31 -51.77
C ASP A 142 11.58 58.10 -52.44
N SER A 143 12.61 58.80 -51.98
CA SER A 143 13.95 58.79 -52.58
C SER A 143 14.80 57.57 -52.19
N ASN A 144 14.37 56.79 -51.17
CA ASN A 144 15.09 55.62 -50.69
C ASN A 144 14.58 54.31 -51.29
N LYS A 145 15.47 53.53 -51.91
CA LYS A 145 15.14 52.23 -52.54
C LYS A 145 14.59 51.17 -51.58
N TYR A 146 14.84 51.30 -50.27
CA TYR A 146 14.22 50.52 -49.20
C TYR A 146 14.52 51.19 -47.84
N LYS A 147 13.71 50.89 -46.83
CA LYS A 147 13.93 51.26 -45.41
C LYS A 147 13.99 50.00 -44.54
N PHE A 148 14.66 50.09 -43.39
CA PHE A 148 14.63 49.03 -42.38
C PHE A 148 13.92 49.54 -41.13
N TYR A 149 12.99 48.74 -40.64
CA TYR A 149 12.26 48.96 -39.40
C TYR A 149 12.68 47.90 -38.37
N ASN A 150 12.59 48.24 -37.09
CA ASN A 150 13.00 47.38 -35.98
C ASN A 150 11.77 47.12 -35.09
N ASP A 151 10.72 46.56 -35.71
CA ASP A 151 9.40 46.39 -35.11
C ASP A 151 9.50 45.66 -33.77
N ARG A 152 9.13 46.36 -32.69
CA ARG A 152 9.05 45.83 -31.33
C ARG A 152 7.60 45.82 -30.91
N ASN A 153 7.08 44.67 -30.49
CA ASN A 153 5.71 44.58 -29.97
C ASN A 153 5.70 43.84 -28.63
N TYR A 154 5.11 44.49 -27.62
CA TYR A 154 4.84 43.93 -26.30
C TYR A 154 3.35 43.65 -26.16
N ARG A 155 2.97 42.38 -26.13
CA ARG A 155 1.58 41.95 -26.25
C ARG A 155 1.15 41.12 -25.04
N PHE A 156 0.21 41.63 -24.26
CA PHE A 156 -0.44 40.90 -23.17
C PHE A 156 -1.80 40.37 -23.65
N ILE A 157 -2.06 39.08 -23.42
CA ILE A 157 -3.29 38.41 -23.86
C ILE A 157 -3.92 37.71 -22.66
N MET A 158 -5.11 38.14 -22.29
CA MET A 158 -6.01 37.39 -21.43
C MET A 158 -7.02 36.64 -22.30
N SER A 159 -7.15 35.33 -22.11
CA SER A 159 -8.22 34.56 -22.77
C SER A 159 -8.95 33.64 -21.80
N GLN A 160 -10.28 33.66 -21.83
CA GLN A 160 -11.15 32.85 -20.97
C GLN A 160 -12.24 32.17 -21.78
N ASN A 161 -12.38 30.86 -21.60
CA ASN A 161 -13.50 30.09 -22.14
C ASN A 161 -14.76 30.37 -21.31
N LEU A 162 -15.73 31.07 -21.89
CA LEU A 162 -17.03 31.32 -21.25
C LEU A 162 -17.99 30.14 -21.47
N PHE A 163 -17.94 29.53 -22.66
CA PHE A 163 -18.75 28.37 -23.01
C PHE A 163 -18.10 27.56 -24.13
N ALA A 164 -18.12 26.23 -24.04
CA ALA A 164 -17.61 25.34 -25.08
C ALA A 164 -18.54 24.14 -25.34
N GLY A 165 -19.85 24.35 -25.45
CA GLY A 165 -20.81 23.26 -25.65
C GLY A 165 -20.92 22.28 -24.49
N GLY A 166 -20.43 22.65 -23.30
CA GLY A 166 -20.24 21.73 -22.17
C GLY A 166 -18.95 20.88 -22.22
N ALA A 167 -18.04 21.10 -23.18
CA ALA A 167 -16.79 20.34 -23.31
C ALA A 167 -16.00 20.26 -22.00
N THR A 168 -15.74 21.42 -21.36
CA THR A 168 -15.00 21.54 -20.10
C THR A 168 -15.67 20.77 -18.97
N TYR A 169 -16.99 20.90 -18.84
CA TYR A 169 -17.79 20.17 -17.85
C TYR A 169 -17.70 18.66 -18.02
N TYR A 170 -17.89 18.15 -19.23
CA TYR A 170 -17.79 16.71 -19.50
C TYR A 170 -16.34 16.21 -19.39
N ASN A 171 -15.32 17.03 -19.70
CA ASN A 171 -13.92 16.67 -19.49
C ASN A 171 -13.61 16.45 -18.01
N VAL A 172 -14.00 17.41 -17.16
CA VAL A 172 -13.85 17.34 -15.69
C VAL A 172 -14.62 16.17 -15.08
N LYS A 173 -15.83 15.86 -15.58
CA LYS A 173 -16.59 14.68 -15.13
C LYS A 173 -15.89 13.37 -15.52
N ASN A 174 -15.43 13.24 -16.77
CA ASN A 174 -14.60 12.12 -17.22
C ASN A 174 -13.35 11.94 -16.34
N LEU A 175 -12.61 13.01 -16.06
CA LEU A 175 -11.37 12.96 -15.29
C LEU A 175 -11.62 12.66 -13.81
N ARG A 176 -12.75 13.11 -13.25
CA ARG A 176 -13.18 12.73 -11.89
C ARG A 176 -13.43 11.22 -11.79
N GLU A 177 -14.11 10.62 -12.76
CA GLU A 177 -14.24 9.16 -12.84
C GLU A 177 -12.89 8.47 -13.09
N ALA A 178 -11.99 9.07 -13.88
CA ALA A 178 -10.64 8.54 -14.09
C ALA A 178 -9.79 8.50 -12.80
N VAL A 179 -9.94 9.48 -11.89
CA VAL A 179 -9.35 9.43 -10.54
C VAL A 179 -9.89 8.24 -9.74
N LEU A 180 -11.19 7.94 -9.82
CA LEU A 180 -11.77 6.75 -9.17
C LEU A 180 -11.25 5.45 -9.81
N VAL A 181 -11.10 5.40 -11.13
CA VAL A 181 -10.43 4.29 -11.84
C VAL A 181 -9.00 4.10 -11.33
N ALA A 182 -8.23 5.18 -11.13
CA ALA A 182 -6.86 5.13 -10.63
C ALA A 182 -6.80 4.64 -9.18
N ARG A 183 -7.64 5.16 -8.28
CA ARG A 183 -7.76 4.70 -6.87
C ARG A 183 -8.12 3.22 -6.80
N ASN A 184 -9.04 2.76 -7.63
CA ASN A 184 -9.40 1.35 -7.69
C ASN A 184 -8.29 0.47 -8.32
N LYS A 185 -7.48 0.99 -9.25
CA LYS A 185 -6.27 0.30 -9.74
C LYS A 185 -5.21 0.17 -8.64
N TYR A 186 -5.04 1.20 -7.81
CA TYR A 186 -4.19 1.12 -6.61
C TYR A 186 -4.66 -0.01 -5.67
N LYS A 187 -5.97 -0.09 -5.39
CA LYS A 187 -6.56 -1.22 -4.62
C LYS A 187 -6.26 -2.59 -5.24
N ILE A 188 -6.35 -2.74 -6.56
CA ILE A 188 -5.97 -3.97 -7.28
C ILE A 188 -4.49 -4.30 -7.05
N THR A 189 -3.59 -3.33 -7.21
CA THR A 189 -2.15 -3.56 -7.01
C THR A 189 -1.82 -3.96 -5.56
N VAL A 190 -2.46 -3.36 -4.56
CA VAL A 190 -2.33 -3.77 -3.15
C VAL A 190 -2.76 -5.22 -2.95
N GLU A 191 -3.86 -5.66 -3.58
CA GLU A 191 -4.33 -7.04 -3.52
C GLU A 191 -3.41 -8.02 -4.25
N GLU A 192 -2.83 -7.63 -5.38
CA GLU A 192 -1.84 -8.42 -6.14
C GLU A 192 -0.54 -8.63 -5.36
N GLU A 193 0.00 -7.58 -4.73
CA GLU A 193 1.20 -7.67 -3.89
C GLU A 193 0.96 -8.52 -2.64
N LEU A 194 -0.22 -8.43 -2.04
CA LEU A 194 -0.62 -9.27 -0.91
C LEU A 194 -0.78 -10.74 -1.33
N LYS A 195 -1.31 -11.05 -2.52
CA LYS A 195 -1.30 -12.42 -3.09
C LYS A 195 0.12 -12.94 -3.31
N LYS A 196 1.07 -12.09 -3.72
CA LYS A 196 2.51 -12.46 -3.80
C LYS A 196 3.07 -12.76 -2.42
N ALA A 197 2.78 -11.96 -1.39
CA ALA A 197 3.21 -12.19 -0.01
C ALA A 197 2.72 -13.54 0.53
N ILE A 198 1.43 -13.85 0.35
CA ILE A 198 0.82 -15.15 0.70
C ILE A 198 1.52 -16.30 -0.03
N LYS A 199 1.75 -16.16 -1.34
CA LYS A 199 2.44 -17.19 -2.16
C LYS A 199 3.88 -17.41 -1.67
N ALA A 200 4.60 -16.35 -1.32
CA ALA A 200 5.97 -16.42 -0.81
C ALA A 200 6.02 -17.08 0.57
N TYR A 201 5.14 -16.66 1.49
CA TYR A 201 5.00 -17.23 2.84
C TYR A 201 4.82 -18.75 2.80
N PHE A 202 3.75 -19.21 2.13
CA PHE A 202 3.47 -20.65 2.00
C PHE A 202 4.46 -21.38 1.08
N GLY A 203 5.18 -20.66 0.21
CA GLY A 203 6.34 -21.17 -0.50
C GLY A 203 7.39 -21.71 0.47
N VAL A 204 7.83 -20.88 1.42
CA VAL A 204 8.84 -21.24 2.44
C VAL A 204 8.31 -22.27 3.44
N VAL A 205 7.10 -22.09 3.98
CA VAL A 205 6.52 -23.04 4.97
C VAL A 205 6.51 -24.46 4.42
N PHE A 206 5.91 -24.67 3.25
CA PHE A 206 5.72 -26.01 2.72
C PHE A 206 6.98 -26.62 2.09
N SER A 207 7.88 -25.82 1.52
CA SER A 207 9.18 -26.34 1.06
C SER A 207 10.06 -26.76 2.24
N LYS A 208 10.10 -26.00 3.35
CA LYS A 208 10.78 -26.43 4.57
C LYS A 208 10.19 -27.74 5.11
N LYS A 209 8.86 -27.90 5.13
CA LYS A 209 8.23 -29.16 5.57
C LYS A 209 8.51 -30.34 4.64
N ALA A 210 8.62 -30.13 3.33
CA ALA A 210 9.04 -31.18 2.39
C ALA A 210 10.49 -31.64 2.66
N VAL A 211 11.41 -30.70 2.91
CA VAL A 211 12.78 -31.01 3.36
C VAL A 211 12.76 -31.80 4.67
N GLU A 212 12.06 -31.33 5.72
CA GLU A 212 11.97 -32.04 7.00
C GLU A 212 11.44 -33.48 6.88
N VAL A 213 10.51 -33.73 5.95
CA VAL A 213 9.96 -35.07 5.66
C VAL A 213 11.00 -35.94 4.95
N ASN A 214 11.62 -35.44 3.87
CA ASN A 214 12.63 -36.22 3.14
C ASN A 214 13.93 -36.43 3.93
N GLU A 215 14.34 -35.51 4.84
CA GLU A 215 15.45 -35.74 5.76
C GLU A 215 15.17 -36.87 6.74
N LYS A 216 13.97 -36.92 7.33
CA LYS A 216 13.56 -38.02 8.21
C LYS A 216 13.51 -39.35 7.46
N ASN A 217 13.02 -39.35 6.22
CA ASN A 217 13.02 -40.53 5.35
C ASN A 217 14.46 -41.00 5.03
N MET A 218 15.38 -40.07 4.73
CA MET A 218 16.80 -40.36 4.48
C MET A 218 17.47 -40.97 5.72
N ILE A 219 17.25 -40.41 6.91
CA ILE A 219 17.80 -40.93 8.17
C ILE A 219 17.29 -42.36 8.45
N LYS A 220 16.01 -42.65 8.17
CA LYS A 220 15.47 -44.02 8.30
C LYS A 220 16.12 -44.98 7.31
N LEU A 221 16.24 -44.60 6.04
CA LEU A 221 16.86 -45.44 5.01
C LEU A 221 18.35 -45.68 5.28
N GLN A 222 19.09 -44.70 5.81
CA GLN A 222 20.48 -44.90 6.22
C GLN A 222 20.58 -45.93 7.36
N LYS A 223 19.73 -45.85 8.39
CA LYS A 223 19.70 -46.87 9.46
C LYS A 223 19.39 -48.28 8.93
N ILE A 224 18.51 -48.39 7.94
CA ILE A 224 18.24 -49.67 7.27
C ILE A 224 19.47 -50.14 6.49
N LEU A 225 20.18 -49.25 5.78
CA LEU A 225 21.42 -49.56 5.06
C LEU A 225 22.50 -50.08 6.02
N ASP A 226 22.68 -49.44 7.17
CA ASP A 226 23.68 -49.83 8.17
C ASP A 226 23.40 -51.26 8.68
N ILE A 227 22.15 -51.57 9.03
CA ILE A 227 21.73 -52.93 9.48
C ILE A 227 21.88 -53.97 8.36
N VAL A 228 21.45 -53.66 7.13
CA VAL A 228 21.56 -54.60 5.99
C VAL A 228 23.02 -54.86 5.63
N THR A 229 23.89 -53.85 5.76
CA THR A 229 25.33 -54.02 5.56
C THR A 229 25.92 -54.97 6.61
N ILE A 230 25.61 -54.77 7.89
CA ILE A 230 26.04 -55.68 8.96
C ILE A 230 25.50 -57.10 8.76
N LYS A 231 24.23 -57.27 8.34
CA LYS A 231 23.68 -58.60 8.02
C LYS A 231 24.40 -59.23 6.82
N TYR A 232 24.71 -58.46 5.77
CA TYR A 232 25.41 -58.95 4.57
C TYR A 232 26.86 -59.36 4.88
N ASP A 233 27.60 -58.54 5.62
CA ASP A 233 29.00 -58.82 5.98
C ASP A 233 29.14 -60.08 6.87
N ASN A 234 28.09 -60.38 7.66
CA ASN A 234 27.96 -61.62 8.44
C ASN A 234 27.34 -62.81 7.66
N GLY A 235 27.11 -62.67 6.34
CA GLY A 235 26.53 -63.73 5.50
C GLY A 235 25.01 -63.97 5.68
N ALA A 236 24.32 -63.12 6.45
CA ALA A 236 22.91 -63.24 6.81
C ALA A 236 21.97 -62.32 6.01
N SER A 237 22.41 -61.78 4.87
CA SER A 237 21.58 -61.01 3.92
C SER A 237 22.13 -61.15 2.50
N SER A 238 21.28 -60.97 1.48
CA SER A 238 21.70 -61.12 0.08
C SER A 238 22.38 -59.86 -0.48
N ILE A 239 23.16 -60.03 -1.56
CA ILE A 239 23.66 -58.89 -2.34
C ILE A 239 22.52 -58.09 -3.00
N GLY A 240 21.38 -58.74 -3.27
CA GLY A 240 20.16 -58.11 -3.79
C GLY A 240 19.56 -57.12 -2.77
N ASP A 241 19.53 -57.49 -1.49
CA ASP A 241 19.07 -56.63 -0.41
C ASP A 241 19.97 -55.40 -0.28
N LEU A 242 21.30 -55.62 -0.17
CA LEU A 242 22.29 -54.55 0.00
C LEU A 242 22.26 -53.55 -1.17
N THR A 243 22.14 -54.04 -2.41
CA THR A 243 22.02 -53.17 -3.60
C THR A 243 20.67 -52.46 -3.65
N SER A 244 19.58 -53.12 -3.25
CA SER A 244 18.24 -52.51 -3.17
C SER A 244 18.17 -51.37 -2.17
N ILE A 245 18.71 -51.52 -0.96
CA ILE A 245 18.72 -50.41 0.01
C ILE A 245 19.64 -49.27 -0.46
N LYS A 246 20.83 -49.57 -1.02
CA LYS A 246 21.72 -48.54 -1.60
C LYS A 246 20.99 -47.70 -2.66
N ALA A 247 20.24 -48.35 -3.57
CA ALA A 247 19.42 -47.66 -4.57
C ALA A 247 18.31 -46.80 -3.95
N ASN A 248 17.67 -47.25 -2.86
CA ASN A 248 16.66 -46.45 -2.15
C ASN A 248 17.28 -45.23 -1.43
N VAL A 249 18.48 -45.37 -0.86
CA VAL A 249 19.24 -44.25 -0.25
C VAL A 249 19.63 -43.21 -1.31
N SER A 250 20.22 -43.61 -2.45
CA SER A 250 20.55 -42.65 -3.53
C SER A 250 19.33 -41.94 -4.12
N ASN A 251 18.18 -42.63 -4.21
CA ASN A 251 16.92 -42.02 -4.62
C ASN A 251 16.39 -41.00 -3.59
N ALA A 252 16.49 -41.32 -2.29
CA ALA A 252 16.10 -40.40 -1.22
C ALA A 252 17.01 -39.18 -1.14
N GLU A 253 18.32 -39.35 -1.32
CA GLU A 253 19.31 -38.27 -1.44
C GLU A 253 18.96 -37.34 -2.60
N THR A 254 18.70 -37.88 -3.79
CA THR A 254 18.28 -37.12 -4.97
C THR A 254 17.00 -36.32 -4.71
N LYS A 255 16.02 -36.90 -4.00
CA LYS A 255 14.76 -36.23 -3.64
C LYS A 255 14.99 -35.11 -2.62
N LEU A 256 15.85 -35.34 -1.62
CA LEU A 256 16.24 -34.36 -0.62
C LEU A 256 17.00 -33.18 -1.23
N ILE A 257 17.93 -33.41 -2.17
CA ILE A 257 18.64 -32.34 -2.89
C ILE A 257 17.66 -31.46 -3.68
N LYS A 258 16.67 -32.07 -4.35
CA LYS A 258 15.62 -31.33 -5.08
C LYS A 258 14.77 -30.46 -4.14
N ASP A 259 14.35 -30.98 -2.99
CA ASP A 259 13.54 -30.21 -2.04
C ASP A 259 14.36 -29.12 -1.34
N LYS A 260 15.66 -29.34 -1.06
CA LYS A 260 16.57 -28.30 -0.56
C LYS A 260 16.75 -27.17 -1.57
N SER A 261 16.92 -27.50 -2.86
CA SER A 261 16.92 -26.51 -3.94
C SER A 261 15.59 -25.74 -4.02
N LYS A 262 14.45 -26.43 -3.84
CA LYS A 262 13.12 -25.77 -3.83
C LYS A 262 12.89 -24.87 -2.61
N LEU A 263 13.46 -25.22 -1.45
CA LEU A 263 13.47 -24.36 -0.27
C LEU A 263 14.31 -23.11 -0.53
N GLU A 264 15.50 -23.24 -1.10
CA GLU A 264 16.34 -22.08 -1.48
C GLU A 264 15.63 -21.16 -2.48
N GLU A 265 15.02 -21.71 -3.54
CA GLU A 265 14.20 -20.93 -4.49
C GLU A 265 13.05 -20.18 -3.77
N SER A 266 12.40 -20.85 -2.81
CA SER A 266 11.31 -20.26 -2.03
C SER A 266 11.81 -19.14 -1.10
N LEU A 267 12.98 -19.30 -0.49
CA LEU A 267 13.64 -18.27 0.33
C LEU A 267 14.05 -17.06 -0.53
N ARG A 268 14.57 -17.26 -1.74
CA ARG A 268 14.90 -16.16 -2.67
C ARG A 268 13.67 -15.42 -3.17
N TYR A 269 12.59 -16.13 -3.48
CA TYR A 269 11.32 -15.48 -3.83
C TYR A 269 10.72 -14.70 -2.64
N TYR A 270 10.89 -15.22 -1.43
CA TYR A 270 10.50 -14.53 -0.19
C TYR A 270 11.34 -13.28 0.09
N GLU A 271 12.67 -13.34 -0.07
CA GLU A 271 13.57 -12.18 0.01
C GLU A 271 13.19 -11.09 -1.02
N TYR A 272 12.78 -11.49 -2.22
CA TYR A 272 12.31 -10.58 -3.27
C TYR A 272 10.97 -9.88 -2.94
N VAL A 273 9.97 -10.62 -2.43
CA VAL A 273 8.61 -10.10 -2.17
C VAL A 273 8.49 -9.34 -0.85
N VAL A 274 9.21 -9.78 0.20
CA VAL A 274 9.12 -9.19 1.55
C VAL A 274 10.28 -8.22 1.81
N GLY A 275 11.36 -8.34 1.05
CA GLY A 275 12.54 -7.48 1.14
C GLY A 275 13.65 -8.06 2.02
N LYS A 276 14.87 -7.57 1.80
CA LYS A 276 16.11 -8.09 2.42
C LYS A 276 16.11 -8.10 3.94
N LYS A 277 15.32 -7.24 4.60
CA LYS A 277 15.16 -7.21 6.07
C LYS A 277 14.65 -8.54 6.61
N PHE A 278 13.81 -9.25 5.85
CA PHE A 278 13.22 -10.53 6.24
C PHE A 278 14.08 -11.75 5.89
N SER A 279 15.29 -11.57 5.34
CA SER A 279 16.26 -12.65 5.07
C SER A 279 16.63 -13.51 6.29
N LYS A 280 16.54 -12.95 7.51
CA LYS A 280 16.77 -13.64 8.79
C LYS A 280 15.48 -14.14 9.48
N THR A 281 14.40 -14.33 8.74
CA THR A 281 13.09 -14.74 9.28
C THR A 281 12.58 -16.04 8.66
N LEU A 282 11.63 -16.68 9.33
CA LEU A 282 11.08 -17.96 8.91
C LEU A 282 9.55 -18.05 9.13
N PRO A 283 8.76 -18.03 8.03
CA PRO A 283 7.37 -18.44 8.02
C PRO A 283 7.13 -19.80 8.69
N TYR A 284 6.04 -19.95 9.46
CA TYR A 284 5.74 -21.20 10.18
C TYR A 284 4.26 -21.62 10.21
N GLU A 285 3.32 -20.70 10.00
CA GLU A 285 1.88 -20.99 10.09
C GLU A 285 1.42 -21.83 8.90
N ARG A 286 0.59 -22.83 9.16
CA ARG A 286 0.08 -23.76 8.13
C ARG A 286 -1.31 -24.32 8.42
N ASP A 287 -1.82 -24.10 9.64
CA ASP A 287 -3.04 -24.71 10.14
C ASP A 287 -4.12 -23.62 10.19
N PHE A 288 -4.94 -23.57 9.13
CA PHE A 288 -6.01 -22.58 8.95
C PHE A 288 -7.36 -23.31 8.88
N GLU A 289 -8.34 -22.86 9.66
CA GLU A 289 -9.70 -23.39 9.55
C GLU A 289 -10.40 -22.76 8.34
N ILE A 290 -10.54 -23.54 7.27
CA ILE A 290 -11.13 -23.11 6.01
C ILE A 290 -12.58 -23.58 5.95
N GLN A 291 -13.49 -22.63 6.08
CA GLN A 291 -14.91 -22.79 5.81
C GLN A 291 -15.30 -21.80 4.69
N ILE A 292 -15.97 -22.29 3.65
CA ILE A 292 -16.45 -21.47 2.53
C ILE A 292 -17.97 -21.55 2.44
N ALA A 293 -18.60 -20.45 2.05
CA ALA A 293 -20.03 -20.40 1.82
C ALA A 293 -20.43 -21.10 0.50
N GLU A 294 -21.74 -21.22 0.31
CA GLU A 294 -22.36 -21.64 -0.95
C GLU A 294 -21.89 -20.79 -2.14
N PHE A 295 -21.66 -21.45 -3.29
CA PHE A 295 -21.07 -20.83 -4.47
C PHE A 295 -21.82 -19.57 -4.94
N ASP A 296 -23.15 -19.62 -5.05
CA ASP A 296 -23.94 -18.49 -5.55
C ASP A 296 -23.91 -17.29 -4.60
N ARG A 297 -23.77 -17.51 -3.28
CA ARG A 297 -23.59 -16.41 -2.31
C ARG A 297 -22.24 -15.72 -2.50
N LEU A 298 -21.18 -16.51 -2.70
CA LEU A 298 -19.83 -16.00 -2.97
C LEU A 298 -19.78 -15.27 -4.32
N PHE A 299 -20.37 -15.83 -5.38
CA PHE A 299 -20.39 -15.22 -6.70
C PHE A 299 -21.17 -13.90 -6.71
N ASN A 300 -22.36 -13.85 -6.10
CA ASN A 300 -23.14 -12.61 -5.97
C ASN A 300 -22.41 -11.53 -5.16
N ARG A 301 -21.58 -11.91 -4.19
CA ARG A 301 -20.70 -10.99 -3.47
C ARG A 301 -19.57 -10.49 -4.37
N ALA A 302 -18.90 -11.39 -5.07
CA ALA A 302 -17.81 -11.08 -5.99
C ALA A 302 -18.25 -10.13 -7.11
N VAL A 303 -19.41 -10.33 -7.73
CA VAL A 303 -19.94 -9.42 -8.77
C VAL A 303 -20.08 -7.98 -8.27
N LYS A 304 -20.35 -7.77 -6.97
CA LYS A 304 -20.50 -6.45 -6.35
C LYS A 304 -19.18 -5.85 -5.82
N GLN A 305 -18.27 -6.68 -5.31
CA GLN A 305 -17.10 -6.24 -4.55
C GLN A 305 -15.76 -6.44 -5.28
N ASN A 306 -15.70 -7.27 -6.32
CA ASN A 306 -14.47 -7.58 -7.04
C ASN A 306 -13.84 -6.30 -7.63
N PRO A 307 -12.60 -5.95 -7.25
CA PRO A 307 -11.98 -4.70 -7.69
C PRO A 307 -11.78 -4.61 -9.21
N HIS A 308 -11.53 -5.72 -9.92
CA HIS A 308 -11.39 -5.69 -11.38
C HIS A 308 -12.71 -5.33 -12.06
N LEU A 309 -13.84 -5.93 -11.64
CA LEU A 309 -15.17 -5.55 -12.14
C LEU A 309 -15.52 -4.10 -11.80
N LYS A 310 -15.26 -3.64 -10.57
CA LYS A 310 -15.42 -2.23 -10.17
C LYS A 310 -14.63 -1.29 -11.09
N ASN A 311 -13.45 -1.70 -11.56
CA ASN A 311 -12.69 -0.92 -12.53
C ASN A 311 -13.39 -0.81 -13.89
N TYR A 312 -13.98 -1.89 -14.42
CA TYR A 312 -14.75 -1.82 -15.67
C TYR A 312 -15.95 -0.88 -15.56
N TYR A 313 -16.73 -0.94 -14.47
CA TYR A 313 -17.85 -0.02 -14.26
C TYR A 313 -17.38 1.45 -14.25
N LEU A 314 -16.34 1.79 -13.50
CA LEU A 314 -15.79 3.16 -13.45
C LEU A 314 -15.23 3.63 -14.80
N ASN A 315 -14.56 2.76 -15.57
CA ASN A 315 -14.10 3.10 -16.92
C ASN A 315 -15.27 3.35 -17.88
N ILE A 316 -16.38 2.60 -17.75
CA ILE A 316 -17.59 2.80 -18.56
C ILE A 316 -18.23 4.17 -18.25
N GLU A 317 -18.31 4.58 -16.98
CA GLU A 317 -18.82 5.92 -16.62
C GLU A 317 -17.90 7.03 -17.14
N ALA A 318 -16.57 6.90 -17.00
CA ALA A 318 -15.61 7.84 -17.58
C ALA A 318 -15.78 7.97 -19.11
N GLU A 319 -15.93 6.85 -19.84
CA GLU A 319 -16.08 6.87 -21.30
C GLU A 319 -17.43 7.45 -21.75
N LYS A 320 -18.53 7.33 -20.96
CA LYS A 320 -19.79 8.05 -21.24
C LYS A 320 -19.56 9.56 -21.28
N TYR A 321 -18.83 10.11 -20.31
CA TYR A 321 -18.51 11.54 -20.29
C TYR A 321 -17.58 11.93 -21.46
N LYS A 322 -16.69 11.04 -21.94
CA LYS A 322 -15.94 11.29 -23.18
C LYS A 322 -16.82 11.31 -24.43
N VAL A 323 -17.87 10.48 -24.51
CA VAL A 323 -18.86 10.57 -25.60
C VAL A 323 -19.53 11.94 -25.60
N GLN A 324 -19.94 12.44 -24.43
CA GLN A 324 -20.55 13.77 -24.29
C GLN A 324 -19.57 14.92 -24.63
N ASN A 325 -18.31 14.82 -24.23
CA ASN A 325 -17.24 15.75 -24.66
C ASN A 325 -16.93 15.66 -26.17
N ALA A 326 -17.08 14.50 -26.80
CA ALA A 326 -16.98 14.39 -28.26
C ALA A 326 -18.19 15.05 -28.96
N GLN A 327 -19.37 15.01 -28.35
CA GLN A 327 -20.60 15.65 -28.84
C GLN A 327 -20.58 17.18 -28.72
N SER A 328 -19.97 17.75 -27.67
CA SER A 328 -19.92 19.22 -27.47
C SER A 328 -19.23 19.98 -28.59
N LYS A 329 -18.45 19.30 -29.46
CA LYS A 329 -17.90 19.87 -30.69
C LYS A 329 -18.96 20.34 -31.71
N PHE A 330 -20.19 19.83 -31.62
CA PHE A 330 -21.32 20.21 -32.46
C PHE A 330 -22.12 21.37 -31.85
N SER A 331 -21.50 22.15 -30.98
CA SER A 331 -22.08 23.33 -30.32
C SER A 331 -21.12 24.51 -30.45
N PRO A 332 -21.61 25.75 -30.39
CA PRO A 332 -20.76 26.94 -30.45
C PRO A 332 -19.83 27.01 -29.21
N LYS A 333 -18.64 27.54 -29.44
CA LYS A 333 -17.70 27.99 -28.41
C LYS A 333 -17.77 29.51 -28.30
N VAL A 334 -17.73 30.04 -27.08
CA VAL A 334 -17.71 31.46 -26.77
C VAL A 334 -16.52 31.72 -25.86
N ASP A 335 -15.58 32.52 -26.34
CA ASP A 335 -14.39 32.95 -25.59
C ASP A 335 -14.42 34.46 -25.35
N LEU A 336 -13.94 34.89 -24.19
CA LEU A 336 -13.55 36.27 -23.93
C LEU A 336 -12.06 36.40 -24.22
N GLU A 337 -11.69 37.29 -25.14
CA GLU A 337 -10.30 37.66 -25.42
C GLU A 337 -10.11 39.15 -25.08
N VAL A 338 -9.17 39.46 -24.20
CA VAL A 338 -8.70 40.83 -23.93
C VAL A 338 -7.22 40.89 -24.29
N THR A 339 -6.83 41.85 -25.12
CA THR A 339 -5.46 42.01 -25.60
C THR A 339 -5.02 43.46 -25.40
N TYR A 340 -3.80 43.64 -24.90
CA TYR A 340 -3.08 44.92 -24.89
C TYR A 340 -1.82 44.75 -25.74
N ASN A 341 -1.63 45.58 -26.76
CA ASN A 341 -0.41 45.64 -27.56
C ASN A 341 0.26 47.01 -27.34
N ASP A 342 1.59 47.03 -27.18
CA ASP A 342 2.44 48.23 -27.27
C ASP A 342 3.43 48.01 -28.43
N ILE A 343 3.17 48.65 -29.56
CA ILE A 343 3.89 48.54 -30.82
C ILE A 343 4.83 49.75 -30.95
N LYS A 344 6.10 49.49 -31.26
CA LYS A 344 7.14 50.52 -31.43
C LYS A 344 7.93 50.30 -32.71
N ASP A 345 8.24 51.41 -33.39
CA ASP A 345 9.06 51.49 -34.60
C ASP A 345 8.58 50.63 -35.80
N GLN A 346 7.26 50.41 -35.92
CA GLN A 346 6.68 49.64 -37.04
C GLN A 346 6.47 50.51 -38.29
N GLU A 347 6.65 49.89 -39.47
CA GLU A 347 6.63 50.44 -40.85
C GLU A 347 5.85 51.75 -41.11
N ASP A 348 4.56 51.81 -40.74
CA ASP A 348 3.63 52.92 -41.03
C ASP A 348 3.38 53.88 -39.85
N TYR A 349 4.06 53.70 -38.71
CA TYR A 349 3.75 54.42 -37.46
C TYR A 349 4.88 55.33 -36.98
N GLU A 350 4.68 56.65 -37.09
CA GLU A 350 5.53 57.65 -36.42
C GLU A 350 5.19 57.78 -34.92
N GLY A 351 5.36 56.70 -34.14
CA GLY A 351 5.17 56.74 -32.69
C GLY A 351 5.11 55.37 -31.99
N ASP A 352 4.99 55.41 -30.65
CA ASP A 352 4.55 54.27 -29.83
C ASP A 352 3.01 54.15 -29.94
N GLU A 353 2.49 53.04 -30.49
CA GLU A 353 1.06 52.76 -30.58
C GLU A 353 0.62 51.78 -29.49
N ASN A 354 -0.40 52.14 -28.70
CA ASN A 354 -0.91 51.32 -27.60
C ASN A 354 -2.38 50.96 -27.83
N ASP A 355 -2.62 49.67 -28.06
CA ASP A 355 -3.89 49.11 -28.50
C ASP A 355 -4.52 48.23 -27.43
N PHE A 356 -5.70 48.61 -26.91
CA PHE A 356 -6.48 47.78 -25.97
C PHE A 356 -7.76 47.27 -26.63
N THR A 357 -7.83 45.96 -26.85
CA THR A 357 -8.98 45.29 -27.49
C THR A 357 -9.62 44.28 -26.55
N GLY A 358 -10.89 44.47 -26.21
CA GLY A 358 -11.74 43.45 -25.59
C GLY A 358 -12.78 42.92 -26.57
N ARG A 359 -12.87 41.59 -26.75
CA ARG A 359 -13.85 40.96 -27.65
C ARG A 359 -14.42 39.66 -27.11
N ILE A 360 -15.71 39.44 -27.37
CA ILE A 360 -16.38 38.15 -27.18
C ILE A 360 -16.43 37.45 -28.53
N LYS A 361 -15.81 36.27 -28.62
CA LYS A 361 -15.61 35.53 -29.87
C LYS A 361 -16.45 34.27 -29.87
N LEU A 362 -17.50 34.25 -30.70
CA LEU A 362 -18.28 33.05 -30.98
C LEU A 362 -17.64 32.28 -32.16
N THR A 363 -17.23 31.04 -31.92
CA THR A 363 -16.71 30.13 -32.94
C THR A 363 -17.64 28.93 -33.06
N TYR A 364 -18.21 28.70 -34.25
CA TYR A 364 -19.07 27.54 -34.52
C TYR A 364 -18.63 26.81 -35.79
N ASN A 365 -18.38 25.51 -35.66
CA ASN A 365 -17.84 24.66 -36.71
C ASN A 365 -18.98 24.02 -37.51
N LEU A 366 -19.30 24.60 -38.68
CA LEU A 366 -20.38 24.11 -39.54
C LEU A 366 -20.07 22.76 -40.20
N PHE A 367 -18.82 22.54 -40.62
CA PHE A 367 -18.41 21.29 -41.28
C PHE A 367 -16.91 21.03 -41.18
N ASN A 368 -16.54 19.81 -40.77
CA ASN A 368 -15.15 19.38 -40.57
C ASN A 368 -14.86 18.04 -41.27
N GLY A 369 -15.31 17.89 -42.53
CA GLY A 369 -15.05 16.68 -43.34
C GLY A 369 -15.49 15.37 -42.68
N GLY A 370 -16.56 15.39 -41.88
CA GLY A 370 -17.05 14.23 -41.11
C GLY A 370 -16.18 13.77 -39.92
N LYS A 371 -15.01 14.39 -39.67
CA LYS A 371 -14.05 13.97 -38.62
C LYS A 371 -14.69 13.88 -37.23
N ASP A 372 -15.52 14.86 -36.86
CA ASP A 372 -16.12 14.90 -35.53
C ASP A 372 -17.26 13.88 -35.35
N ARG A 373 -17.98 13.53 -36.42
CA ARG A 373 -18.94 12.41 -36.42
C ARG A 373 -18.21 11.09 -36.19
N ASN A 374 -17.08 10.90 -36.88
CA ASN A 374 -16.24 9.70 -36.70
C ASN A 374 -15.63 9.63 -35.30
N LYS A 375 -15.29 10.77 -34.67
CA LYS A 375 -14.84 10.81 -33.26
C LYS A 375 -15.94 10.29 -32.30
N ILE A 376 -17.19 10.72 -32.46
CA ILE A 376 -18.33 10.23 -31.67
C ILE A 376 -18.55 8.72 -31.90
N LEU A 377 -18.59 8.27 -33.16
CA LEU A 377 -18.79 6.86 -33.50
C LEU A 377 -17.68 5.97 -32.90
N ARG A 378 -16.42 6.44 -32.90
CA ARG A 378 -15.30 5.79 -32.23
C ARG A 378 -15.52 5.67 -30.73
N SER A 379 -15.91 6.73 -30.03
CA SER A 379 -16.18 6.67 -28.57
C SER A 379 -17.34 5.74 -28.22
N TYR A 380 -18.42 5.72 -29.02
CA TYR A 380 -19.47 4.69 -28.86
C TYR A 380 -18.95 3.27 -29.10
N SER A 381 -18.00 3.07 -30.01
CA SER A 381 -17.37 1.76 -30.23
C SER A 381 -16.53 1.32 -29.03
N ILE A 382 -15.73 2.21 -28.45
CA ILE A 382 -14.95 1.95 -27.23
C ILE A 382 -15.89 1.59 -26.06
N LEU A 383 -16.99 2.32 -25.90
CA LEU A 383 -17.99 2.03 -24.86
C LEU A 383 -18.65 0.64 -25.04
N ARG A 384 -18.85 0.18 -26.29
CA ARG A 384 -19.34 -1.18 -26.58
C ARG A 384 -18.30 -2.25 -26.29
N ASP A 385 -17.04 -2.04 -26.69
CA ASP A 385 -15.92 -2.94 -26.35
C ASP A 385 -15.77 -3.11 -24.83
N LEU A 386 -15.79 -2.01 -24.06
CA LEU A 386 -15.75 -2.07 -22.59
C LEU A 386 -16.91 -2.88 -21.99
N LYS A 387 -18.13 -2.78 -22.53
CA LYS A 387 -19.29 -3.59 -22.11
C LYS A 387 -19.12 -5.07 -22.44
N TYR A 388 -18.59 -5.41 -23.61
CA TYR A 388 -18.32 -6.81 -23.97
C TYR A 388 -17.20 -7.41 -23.12
N ARG A 389 -16.14 -6.65 -22.84
CA ARG A 389 -15.07 -7.05 -21.90
C ARG A 389 -15.60 -7.27 -20.49
N LEU A 390 -16.43 -6.37 -19.97
CA LEU A 390 -17.09 -6.54 -18.67
C LEU A 390 -17.88 -7.86 -18.61
N ASN A 391 -18.72 -8.13 -19.62
CA ASN A 391 -19.51 -9.36 -19.68
C ASN A 391 -18.62 -10.62 -19.73
N GLU A 392 -17.50 -10.55 -20.43
CA GLU A 392 -16.52 -11.65 -20.51
C GLU A 392 -15.77 -11.84 -19.18
N GLU A 393 -15.36 -10.76 -18.51
CA GLU A 393 -14.72 -10.86 -17.19
C GLU A 393 -15.68 -11.38 -16.10
N VAL A 394 -16.99 -11.08 -16.19
CA VAL A 394 -18.00 -11.71 -15.32
C VAL A 394 -18.08 -13.23 -15.55
N LYS A 395 -18.02 -13.69 -16.81
CA LYS A 395 -17.97 -15.14 -17.13
C LYS A 395 -16.69 -15.80 -16.61
N LYS A 396 -15.52 -15.18 -16.85
CA LYS A 396 -14.23 -15.67 -16.35
C LYS A 396 -14.19 -15.73 -14.83
N LEU A 397 -14.73 -14.71 -14.15
CA LEU A 397 -14.87 -14.69 -12.69
C LEU A 397 -15.72 -15.88 -12.22
N LYS A 398 -16.89 -16.13 -12.85
CA LYS A 398 -17.75 -17.27 -12.53
C LYS A 398 -17.01 -18.61 -12.70
N TRP A 399 -16.30 -18.78 -13.82
CA TRP A 399 -15.53 -20.00 -14.10
C TRP A 399 -14.38 -20.22 -13.11
N ASN A 400 -13.56 -19.20 -12.87
CA ASN A 400 -12.44 -19.26 -11.92
C ASN A 400 -12.92 -19.53 -10.49
N MET A 401 -13.98 -18.86 -10.04
CA MET A 401 -14.55 -19.09 -8.71
C MET A 401 -15.19 -20.48 -8.59
N SER A 402 -15.86 -20.98 -9.62
CA SER A 402 -16.45 -22.32 -9.62
C SER A 402 -15.35 -23.39 -9.49
N LYS A 403 -14.29 -23.25 -10.28
CA LYS A 403 -13.09 -24.10 -10.18
C LYS A 403 -12.47 -24.08 -8.77
N LEU A 404 -12.30 -22.91 -8.16
CA LEU A 404 -11.76 -22.79 -6.80
C LEU A 404 -12.69 -23.37 -5.73
N HIS A 405 -14.00 -23.17 -5.85
CA HIS A 405 -15.01 -23.73 -4.94
C HIS A 405 -15.01 -25.26 -4.97
N THR A 406 -15.00 -25.85 -6.17
CA THR A 406 -14.83 -27.30 -6.35
C THR A 406 -13.47 -27.79 -5.83
N SER A 407 -12.38 -27.03 -6.04
CA SER A 407 -11.04 -27.38 -5.54
C SER A 407 -11.02 -27.45 -4.02
N ILE A 408 -11.47 -26.41 -3.32
CA ILE A 408 -11.47 -26.34 -1.85
C ILE A 408 -12.32 -27.47 -1.25
N ASN A 409 -13.52 -27.73 -1.80
CA ASN A 409 -14.39 -28.80 -1.30
C ASN A 409 -13.78 -30.19 -1.52
N SER A 410 -13.28 -30.49 -2.72
CA SER A 410 -12.66 -31.80 -2.99
C SER A 410 -11.34 -32.01 -2.23
N VAL A 411 -10.53 -30.96 -2.06
CA VAL A 411 -9.29 -31.01 -1.27
C VAL A 411 -9.59 -31.16 0.22
N LYS A 412 -10.72 -30.64 0.75
CA LYS A 412 -11.14 -30.88 2.13
C LYS A 412 -11.37 -32.37 2.42
N ASP A 413 -12.04 -33.08 1.51
CA ASP A 413 -12.27 -34.53 1.64
C ASP A 413 -10.99 -35.34 1.41
N ALA A 414 -10.17 -34.94 0.42
CA ALA A 414 -8.84 -35.53 0.21
C ALA A 414 -7.94 -35.39 1.44
N LEU A 415 -7.90 -34.21 2.08
CA LEU A 415 -7.16 -33.96 3.33
C LEU A 415 -7.57 -34.91 4.46
N LYS A 416 -8.86 -35.22 4.59
CA LYS A 416 -9.35 -36.19 5.58
C LYS A 416 -8.82 -37.60 5.27
N SER A 417 -8.89 -38.01 4.00
CA SER A 417 -8.43 -39.33 3.55
C SER A 417 -6.91 -39.49 3.71
N THR A 418 -6.11 -38.59 3.12
CA THR A 418 -4.64 -38.63 3.19
C THR A 418 -4.11 -38.49 4.61
N LYS A 419 -4.81 -37.76 5.51
CA LYS A 419 -4.43 -37.75 6.94
C LYS A 419 -4.60 -39.13 7.58
N SER A 420 -5.65 -39.88 7.23
CA SER A 420 -5.83 -41.27 7.67
C SER A 420 -4.76 -42.18 7.08
N GLU A 421 -4.47 -42.05 5.78
CA GLU A 421 -3.43 -42.80 5.09
C GLU A 421 -2.06 -42.61 5.73
N VAL A 422 -1.69 -41.38 6.10
CA VAL A 422 -0.41 -41.09 6.78
C VAL A 422 -0.34 -41.73 8.16
N VAL A 423 -1.45 -41.83 8.90
CA VAL A 423 -1.49 -42.51 10.21
C VAL A 423 -1.33 -44.02 10.02
N SER A 424 -2.17 -44.65 9.21
CA SER A 424 -2.12 -46.11 8.99
C SER A 424 -0.81 -46.56 8.32
N SER A 425 -0.28 -45.78 7.37
CA SER A 425 1.03 -46.06 6.76
C SER A 425 2.18 -45.92 7.75
N LYS A 426 2.05 -45.06 8.77
CA LYS A 426 3.06 -44.90 9.81
C LYS A 426 3.06 -46.13 10.73
N GLU A 427 1.89 -46.54 11.19
CA GLU A 427 1.69 -47.74 12.03
C GLU A 427 2.17 -49.01 11.31
N ALA A 428 1.81 -49.18 10.03
CA ALA A 428 2.27 -50.31 9.21
C ALA A 428 3.80 -50.33 9.06
N VAL A 429 4.43 -49.18 8.80
CA VAL A 429 5.91 -49.08 8.72
C VAL A 429 6.59 -49.35 10.05
N GLU A 430 5.98 -48.95 11.17
CA GLU A 430 6.49 -49.25 12.50
C GLU A 430 6.40 -50.75 12.80
N ALA A 431 5.29 -51.41 12.44
CA ALA A 431 5.15 -52.87 12.54
C ALA A 431 6.14 -53.63 11.63
N TYR A 432 6.28 -53.24 10.35
CA TYR A 432 7.24 -53.85 9.42
C TYR A 432 8.69 -53.66 9.88
N TRP A 433 9.00 -52.56 10.56
CA TRP A 433 10.33 -52.31 11.13
C TRP A 433 10.63 -53.25 12.30
N GLU A 434 9.67 -53.48 13.19
CA GLU A 434 9.83 -54.45 14.29
C GLU A 434 10.00 -55.88 13.74
N ALA A 435 9.14 -56.32 12.83
CA ALA A 435 9.25 -57.65 12.21
C ALA A 435 10.55 -57.83 11.39
N PHE A 436 11.04 -56.79 10.70
CA PHE A 436 12.31 -56.84 9.98
C PHE A 436 13.53 -56.98 10.91
N LYS A 437 13.47 -56.39 12.12
CA LYS A 437 14.51 -56.59 13.14
C LYS A 437 14.52 -58.03 13.65
N LEU A 438 13.35 -58.64 13.85
CA LEU A 438 13.20 -60.05 14.24
C LEU A 438 13.55 -61.04 13.11
N GLY A 439 13.57 -60.58 11.86
CA GLY A 439 13.83 -61.42 10.68
C GLY A 439 12.57 -62.07 10.09
N GLU A 440 11.39 -61.69 10.58
CA GLU A 440 10.08 -62.22 10.15
C GLU A 440 9.52 -61.51 8.91
N GLN A 441 10.15 -60.41 8.48
CA GLN A 441 9.68 -59.56 7.36
C GLN A 441 10.81 -59.23 6.38
N ASP A 442 10.52 -59.38 5.09
CA ASP A 442 11.44 -59.00 4.01
C ASP A 442 11.79 -57.51 3.98
N LEU A 443 13.05 -57.21 3.65
CA LEU A 443 13.53 -55.83 3.43
C LEU A 443 12.66 -55.08 2.41
N ASN A 444 12.27 -55.72 1.30
CA ASN A 444 11.51 -55.05 0.24
C ASN A 444 10.15 -54.55 0.73
N VAL A 445 9.46 -55.27 1.63
CA VAL A 445 8.18 -54.85 2.20
C VAL A 445 8.37 -53.62 3.10
N LEU A 446 9.39 -53.62 3.97
CA LEU A 446 9.76 -52.46 4.77
C LEU A 446 10.08 -51.23 3.89
N LEU A 447 10.86 -51.41 2.82
CA LEU A 447 11.19 -50.34 1.88
C LEU A 447 9.97 -49.85 1.11
N GLN A 448 9.05 -50.73 0.73
CA GLN A 448 7.78 -50.34 0.09
C GLN A 448 6.90 -49.53 1.03
N GLY A 449 6.71 -49.98 2.27
CA GLY A 449 5.98 -49.23 3.29
C GLY A 449 6.60 -47.85 3.53
N GLN A 450 7.93 -47.77 3.68
CA GLN A 450 8.62 -46.49 3.90
C GLN A 450 8.51 -45.55 2.69
N ARG A 451 8.49 -46.07 1.45
CA ARG A 451 8.17 -45.29 0.23
C ARG A 451 6.72 -44.79 0.22
N GLN A 452 5.75 -45.62 0.63
CA GLN A 452 4.35 -45.21 0.72
C GLN A 452 4.17 -44.09 1.76
N LEU A 453 4.65 -44.30 2.99
CA LEU A 453 4.59 -43.31 4.07
C LEU A 453 5.21 -41.96 3.67
N ASN A 454 6.39 -41.97 3.05
CA ASN A 454 7.03 -40.73 2.59
C ASN A 454 6.21 -40.03 1.49
N SER A 455 5.57 -40.80 0.60
CA SER A 455 4.75 -40.25 -0.48
C SER A 455 3.45 -39.64 0.06
N ALA A 456 2.73 -40.35 0.94
CA ALA A 456 1.53 -39.86 1.61
C ALA A 456 1.81 -38.60 2.46
N GLN A 457 2.96 -38.52 3.14
CA GLN A 457 3.36 -37.33 3.89
C GLN A 457 3.59 -36.11 3.00
N LEU A 458 4.24 -36.27 1.83
CA LEU A 458 4.44 -35.19 0.86
C LEU A 458 3.13 -34.79 0.17
N GLU A 459 2.23 -35.74 -0.08
CA GLU A 459 0.90 -35.48 -0.64
C GLU A 459 0.01 -34.71 0.34
N LEU A 460 0.04 -35.05 1.64
CA LEU A 460 -0.65 -34.28 2.68
C LEU A 460 -0.19 -32.80 2.68
N LEU A 461 1.12 -32.55 2.60
CA LEU A 461 1.66 -31.18 2.51
C LEU A 461 1.21 -30.45 1.23
N LYS A 462 1.13 -31.16 0.10
CA LYS A 462 0.64 -30.63 -1.19
C LYS A 462 -0.83 -30.22 -1.10
N PHE A 463 -1.70 -31.07 -0.53
CA PHE A 463 -3.11 -30.74 -0.35
C PHE A 463 -3.31 -29.59 0.65
N GLN A 464 -2.58 -29.57 1.77
CA GLN A 464 -2.63 -28.46 2.73
C GLN A 464 -2.28 -27.13 2.07
N LYS A 465 -1.20 -27.11 1.28
CA LYS A 465 -0.78 -25.94 0.51
C LYS A 465 -1.85 -25.50 -0.49
N SER A 466 -2.40 -26.42 -1.27
CA SER A 466 -3.41 -26.10 -2.29
C SER A 466 -4.66 -25.50 -1.65
N ASN A 467 -5.18 -26.12 -0.59
CA ASN A 467 -6.39 -25.66 0.10
C ASN A 467 -6.26 -24.20 0.58
N ILE A 468 -5.13 -23.88 1.21
CA ILE A 468 -4.87 -22.54 1.75
C ILE A 468 -4.65 -21.52 0.62
N GLN A 469 -3.92 -21.88 -0.43
CA GLN A 469 -3.70 -20.98 -1.57
C GLN A 469 -5.01 -20.72 -2.34
N ASP A 470 -5.81 -21.75 -2.59
CA ASP A 470 -7.11 -21.62 -3.25
C ASP A 470 -8.10 -20.79 -2.41
N TYR A 471 -8.11 -20.95 -1.09
CA TYR A 471 -8.91 -20.13 -0.17
C TYR A 471 -8.56 -18.64 -0.24
N PHE A 472 -7.27 -18.28 -0.15
CA PHE A 472 -6.85 -16.88 -0.25
C PHE A 472 -7.07 -16.29 -1.66
N LEU A 473 -6.95 -17.10 -2.72
CA LEU A 473 -7.31 -16.68 -4.08
C LEU A 473 -8.82 -16.44 -4.22
N LEU A 474 -9.66 -17.27 -3.60
CA LEU A 474 -11.11 -17.11 -3.56
C LEU A 474 -11.51 -15.82 -2.82
N LEU A 475 -10.90 -15.53 -1.66
CA LEU A 475 -11.10 -14.26 -0.95
C LEU A 475 -10.71 -13.04 -1.80
N GLY A 476 -9.69 -13.17 -2.64
CA GLY A 476 -9.32 -12.13 -3.60
C GLY A 476 -10.42 -11.91 -4.64
N TYR A 477 -10.91 -12.99 -5.26
CA TYR A 477 -12.02 -12.89 -6.21
C TYR A 477 -13.31 -12.31 -5.61
N THR A 478 -13.62 -12.59 -4.34
CA THR A 478 -14.77 -11.97 -3.65
C THR A 478 -14.54 -10.52 -3.21
N GLY A 479 -13.30 -10.01 -3.25
CA GLY A 479 -12.91 -8.68 -2.75
C GLY A 479 -12.73 -8.60 -1.24
N ASP A 480 -12.77 -9.73 -0.53
CA ASP A 480 -12.68 -9.82 0.93
C ASP A 480 -11.25 -9.95 1.46
N LEU A 481 -10.28 -10.24 0.59
CA LEU A 481 -8.89 -10.51 0.97
C LEU A 481 -8.24 -9.36 1.75
N LEU A 482 -8.50 -8.11 1.36
CA LEU A 482 -7.98 -6.94 2.08
C LEU A 482 -8.65 -6.78 3.46
N ALA A 483 -9.95 -7.05 3.54
CA ALA A 483 -10.70 -7.00 4.80
C ALA A 483 -10.25 -8.08 5.79
N TYR A 484 -9.89 -9.28 5.32
CA TYR A 484 -9.33 -10.36 6.15
C TYR A 484 -8.08 -9.91 6.93
N PHE A 485 -7.22 -9.10 6.32
CA PHE A 485 -6.01 -8.55 6.95
C PHE A 485 -6.23 -7.15 7.59
N ASN A 486 -7.48 -6.66 7.65
CA ASN A 486 -7.84 -5.31 8.10
C ASN A 486 -7.08 -4.18 7.38
N ILE A 487 -6.83 -4.35 6.07
CA ILE A 487 -6.17 -3.34 5.23
C ILE A 487 -7.24 -2.51 4.53
N ASP A 488 -7.20 -1.20 4.75
CA ASP A 488 -8.01 -0.23 4.03
C ASP A 488 -7.13 0.66 3.15
N PRO A 489 -7.02 0.38 1.83
CA PRO A 489 -6.22 1.18 0.91
C PRO A 489 -6.85 2.55 0.58
N GLU A 490 -8.07 2.84 1.06
CA GLU A 490 -8.71 4.15 0.90
C GLU A 490 -8.40 5.10 2.08
N ASN A 491 -7.68 4.61 3.11
CA ASN A 491 -7.29 5.35 4.31
C ASN A 491 -5.83 5.84 4.26
N ASP A 492 -5.55 7.08 4.68
CA ASP A 492 -4.18 7.64 4.73
C ASP A 492 -3.22 6.79 5.59
N LYS A 493 -3.73 6.09 6.60
CA LYS A 493 -2.98 5.14 7.46
C LYS A 493 -3.20 3.67 7.04
N PHE A 494 -3.23 3.39 5.73
CA PHE A 494 -3.54 2.06 5.16
C PHE A 494 -2.71 0.87 5.69
N VAL A 495 -1.47 1.09 6.16
CA VAL A 495 -0.65 0.05 6.82
C VAL A 495 -0.62 0.28 8.32
N ASN A 496 -1.29 -0.59 9.07
CA ASN A 496 -1.36 -0.51 10.53
C ASN A 496 -0.52 -1.60 11.20
N PHE A 497 0.73 -1.25 11.54
CA PHE A 497 1.66 -2.13 12.24
C PHE A 497 1.28 -2.45 13.70
N SER A 498 0.26 -1.83 14.32
CA SER A 498 -0.16 -2.20 15.68
C SER A 498 -0.70 -3.62 15.79
N THR A 499 -1.02 -4.24 14.65
CA THR A 499 -1.47 -5.62 14.57
C THR A 499 -0.32 -6.63 14.37
N SER A 500 0.91 -6.18 14.14
CA SER A 500 2.09 -7.01 13.92
C SER A 500 2.60 -7.63 15.23
N THR A 501 3.04 -8.89 15.14
CA THR A 501 3.77 -9.60 16.20
C THR A 501 5.29 -9.42 16.11
N TYR A 502 5.78 -8.66 15.12
CA TYR A 502 7.21 -8.50 14.87
C TYR A 502 7.86 -7.40 15.72
N ASN A 503 8.99 -7.71 16.33
CA ASN A 503 9.67 -6.81 17.27
C ASN A 503 10.56 -5.78 16.54
N LYS A 504 10.31 -4.47 16.76
CA LYS A 504 11.00 -3.33 16.12
C LYS A 504 12.54 -3.38 16.16
N LYS A 505 13.15 -4.17 17.05
CA LYS A 505 14.62 -4.26 17.21
C LYS A 505 15.39 -4.59 15.92
N LEU A 506 14.78 -5.17 14.87
CA LEU A 506 15.48 -5.40 13.60
C LEU A 506 15.67 -4.12 12.74
N TYR A 507 14.95 -3.03 13.02
CA TYR A 507 15.16 -1.75 12.32
C TYR A 507 16.43 -1.01 12.79
N ASN A 508 17.05 -1.43 13.91
CA ASN A 508 18.20 -0.73 14.49
C ASN A 508 19.56 -1.12 13.85
N ASP A 509 19.62 -2.22 13.09
CA ASP A 509 20.84 -2.69 12.38
C ASP A 509 21.11 -1.95 11.05
N LEU A 510 20.42 -0.84 10.78
CA LEU A 510 20.52 -0.07 9.54
C LEU A 510 21.28 1.26 9.67
N LYS A 511 22.14 1.42 10.69
CA LYS A 511 23.03 2.59 10.79
C LYS A 511 23.98 2.74 9.59
N ASP A 512 24.31 1.65 8.89
CA ASP A 512 25.15 1.65 7.68
C ASP A 512 24.38 1.33 6.40
N LYS A 513 23.48 2.23 6.00
CA LYS A 513 23.27 2.62 4.59
C LYS A 513 22.32 3.81 4.45
N LYS A 514 22.83 4.91 3.89
CA LYS A 514 22.01 5.98 3.31
C LYS A 514 20.96 5.37 2.39
N LEU A 515 19.68 5.66 2.65
CA LEU A 515 18.61 5.40 1.69
C LEU A 515 18.70 6.46 0.58
N LEU A 516 18.60 6.01 -0.67
CA LEU A 516 18.82 6.80 -1.90
C LEU A 516 17.63 7.73 -2.22
N PHE A 517 17.24 8.60 -1.29
CA PHE A 517 16.11 9.52 -1.49
C PHE A 517 16.33 10.98 -1.05
N ASP A 518 17.41 11.31 -0.35
CA ASP A 518 17.80 12.71 -0.08
C ASP A 518 18.87 13.19 -1.09
N GLU A 519 18.46 13.35 -2.35
CA GLU A 519 19.17 14.17 -3.34
C GLU A 519 18.16 14.97 -4.18
N LYS A 520 17.76 16.14 -3.67
CA LYS A 520 17.73 17.43 -4.39
C LYS A 520 17.01 18.52 -3.58
N GLU A 521 17.75 19.16 -2.68
CA GLU A 521 17.56 20.59 -2.38
C GLU A 521 18.88 21.22 -1.89
N GLU A 522 19.93 21.10 -2.71
CA GLU A 522 21.10 21.98 -2.60
C GLU A 522 21.38 22.58 -3.98
N ILE A 523 21.08 23.87 -4.11
CA ILE A 523 21.65 24.76 -5.12
C ILE A 523 22.51 25.78 -4.34
N ILE A 524 23.68 26.11 -4.91
CA ILE A 524 24.70 27.04 -4.39
C ILE A 524 25.46 26.55 -3.13
N LYS A 525 26.60 25.87 -3.34
CA LYS A 525 27.91 26.54 -3.31
C LYS A 525 29.01 25.69 -3.96
N GLU A 526 29.92 26.37 -4.65
CA GLU A 526 31.11 25.80 -5.26
C GLU A 526 32.18 25.55 -4.19
N GLU A 527 32.95 24.47 -4.29
CA GLU A 527 34.42 24.53 -4.22
C GLU A 527 35.09 23.22 -4.70
N LYS A 528 36.36 23.31 -5.10
CA LYS A 528 37.12 22.28 -5.84
C LYS A 528 37.84 21.27 -4.91
N PRO A 529 38.28 20.11 -5.43
CA PRO A 529 38.55 18.93 -4.58
C PRO A 529 40.03 18.67 -4.22
N LYS A 530 40.18 18.00 -3.06
CA LYS A 530 41.25 17.07 -2.63
C LYS A 530 42.67 17.59 -2.37
N GLU A 531 43.20 17.16 -1.22
CA GLU A 531 44.46 16.41 -1.17
C GLU A 531 44.50 15.44 0.03
N ASP A 532 45.12 14.27 -0.14
CA ASP A 532 45.16 13.18 0.85
C ASP A 532 46.25 13.39 1.93
N LYS A 533 45.92 13.13 3.21
CA LYS A 533 46.94 12.72 4.21
C LYS A 533 46.47 11.57 5.09
N VAL A 534 47.28 10.51 5.07
CA VAL A 534 47.16 9.24 5.80
C VAL A 534 47.84 9.34 7.18
N LYS A 535 47.41 8.49 8.14
CA LYS A 535 47.93 8.28 9.52
C LYS A 535 47.58 9.41 10.51
N LYS A 536 47.08 9.11 11.70
CA LYS A 536 47.58 8.08 12.65
C LYS A 536 46.52 7.76 13.70
N ASP A 537 46.49 6.52 14.17
CA ASP A 537 45.69 6.14 15.33
C ASP A 537 46.11 6.96 16.56
N LYS A 538 45.11 7.57 17.19
CA LYS A 538 45.13 7.92 18.61
C LYS A 538 43.90 7.28 19.21
N GLU A 539 44.09 6.49 20.24
CA GLU A 539 43.01 6.17 21.18
C GLU A 539 42.59 7.47 21.84
N VAL A 540 41.62 8.13 21.22
CA VAL A 540 40.79 9.11 21.91
C VAL A 540 39.86 8.27 22.77
N GLU A 541 40.02 8.34 24.09
CA GLU A 541 38.88 8.11 24.98
C GLU A 541 37.81 9.08 24.50
N ASN A 542 36.85 8.57 23.73
CA ASN A 542 35.78 9.38 23.19
C ASN A 542 35.04 9.97 24.39
N GLU A 543 35.24 11.27 24.65
CA GLU A 543 34.32 12.01 25.51
C GLU A 543 32.92 11.67 24.99
N PRO A 544 32.00 11.18 25.84
CA PRO A 544 30.72 10.70 25.36
C PRO A 544 30.07 11.82 24.53
N SER A 545 29.37 11.50 23.45
CA SER A 545 28.74 12.55 22.65
C SER A 545 27.74 13.33 23.50
N LEU A 546 27.25 14.48 23.01
CA LEU A 546 26.23 15.25 23.71
C LEU A 546 25.04 14.35 24.11
N ASN A 547 24.67 13.41 23.24
CA ASN A 547 23.60 12.45 23.47
C ASN A 547 24.01 11.32 24.41
N ASP A 548 25.24 10.79 24.34
CA ASP A 548 25.68 9.73 25.26
C ASP A 548 25.79 10.22 26.71
N ASN A 549 26.27 11.45 26.93
CA ASN A 549 26.28 12.07 28.27
C ASN A 549 24.85 12.23 28.81
N ILE A 550 23.92 12.61 27.94
CA ILE A 550 22.51 12.80 28.26
C ILE A 550 21.84 11.45 28.57
N ASP A 551 22.08 10.41 27.78
CA ASP A 551 21.59 9.05 28.01
C ASP A 551 22.19 8.43 29.27
N GLU A 552 23.46 8.70 29.59
CA GLU A 552 24.09 8.27 30.84
C GLU A 552 23.51 9.01 32.04
N PHE A 553 23.30 10.32 31.93
CA PHE A 553 22.67 11.10 32.99
C PHE A 553 21.20 10.72 33.19
N ILE A 554 20.45 10.42 32.13
CA ILE A 554 19.08 9.87 32.22
C ILE A 554 19.08 8.53 32.98
N LYS A 555 20.05 7.64 32.77
CA LYS A 555 20.17 6.40 33.57
C LYS A 555 20.40 6.69 35.06
N LYS A 556 21.29 7.64 35.39
CA LYS A 556 21.55 8.05 36.78
C LYS A 556 20.31 8.70 37.42
N PHE A 557 19.64 9.59 36.68
CA PHE A 557 18.37 10.22 37.05
C PHE A 557 17.29 9.18 37.37
N LEU A 558 17.08 8.18 36.50
CA LEU A 558 16.11 7.11 36.73
C LEU A 558 16.41 6.30 38.00
N GLN A 559 17.70 6.08 38.32
CA GLN A 559 18.16 5.31 39.48
C GLN A 559 18.21 6.08 40.81
N ALA A 560 18.29 7.43 40.79
CA ALA A 560 18.43 8.24 42.00
C ALA A 560 17.17 8.24 42.90
N LYS A 561 17.35 8.49 44.21
CA LYS A 561 16.29 8.46 45.24
C LYS A 561 15.20 9.51 44.97
N GLU A 562 13.93 9.13 45.08
CA GLU A 562 12.80 10.02 44.72
C GLU A 562 12.75 11.33 45.52
N ASP A 563 13.22 11.31 46.77
CA ASP A 563 13.21 12.46 47.68
C ASP A 563 14.36 13.46 47.43
N SER A 564 15.31 13.12 46.54
CA SER A 564 16.32 14.07 46.07
C SER A 564 15.67 15.26 45.36
N ILE A 565 16.37 16.38 45.25
CA ILE A 565 15.86 17.62 44.63
C ILE A 565 16.64 17.89 43.34
N MET A 566 15.99 18.52 42.37
CA MET A 566 16.59 18.97 41.11
C MET A 566 16.18 20.42 40.80
N ILE A 567 16.92 21.05 39.89
CA ILE A 567 16.56 22.36 39.32
C ILE A 567 15.89 22.12 37.96
N LEU A 568 14.68 22.67 37.78
CA LEU A 568 13.94 22.63 36.52
C LEU A 568 14.01 23.99 35.82
N ILE A 569 14.70 24.03 34.68
CA ILE A 569 14.87 25.24 33.85
C ILE A 569 13.75 25.28 32.81
N LYS A 570 13.00 26.38 32.75
CA LYS A 570 11.77 26.52 31.98
C LYS A 570 11.86 27.60 30.89
N ASP A 571 10.79 27.67 30.10
CA ASP A 571 10.54 28.66 29.05
C ASP A 571 11.48 28.56 27.83
N PHE A 572 11.54 27.35 27.24
CA PHE A 572 12.01 27.10 25.88
C PHE A 572 10.81 26.82 24.96
N ASP A 573 10.83 27.34 23.73
CA ASP A 573 9.72 27.18 22.78
C ASP A 573 9.77 25.83 22.07
N ASN A 574 10.97 25.30 21.86
CA ASN A 574 11.19 23.99 21.25
C ASN A 574 12.47 23.31 21.78
N VAL A 575 12.63 22.04 21.41
CA VAL A 575 13.69 21.14 21.88
C VAL A 575 15.09 21.61 21.46
N TYR A 576 15.22 22.24 20.29
CA TYR A 576 16.51 22.73 19.79
C TYR A 576 17.04 23.90 20.63
N ASP A 577 16.17 24.82 21.08
CA ASP A 577 16.55 25.92 21.98
C ASP A 577 17.11 25.38 23.30
N ALA A 578 16.51 24.32 23.83
CA ALA A 578 16.92 23.69 25.07
C ALA A 578 18.27 22.95 24.90
N PHE A 579 18.48 22.23 23.79
CA PHE A 579 19.77 21.59 23.50
C PHE A 579 20.89 22.61 23.24
N ALA A 580 20.60 23.74 22.58
CA ALA A 580 21.55 24.84 22.41
C ALA A 580 22.01 25.36 23.78
N PHE A 581 21.07 25.63 24.67
CA PHE A 581 21.36 26.08 26.04
C PHE A 581 22.16 25.04 26.86
N ILE A 582 21.82 23.74 26.78
CA ILE A 582 22.60 22.67 27.44
C ILE A 582 24.06 22.66 26.97
N LYS A 583 24.28 22.87 25.67
CA LYS A 583 25.60 22.92 25.04
C LYS A 583 26.38 24.18 25.42
N GLU A 584 25.74 25.35 25.38
CA GLU A 584 26.34 26.65 25.76
C GLU A 584 26.76 26.68 27.23
N GLN A 585 25.88 26.24 28.14
CA GLN A 585 26.17 26.19 29.58
C GLN A 585 27.05 24.99 29.97
N LYS A 586 27.38 24.09 29.02
CA LYS A 586 28.20 22.87 29.21
C LYS A 586 27.67 21.93 30.30
N ILE A 587 26.34 21.79 30.37
CA ILE A 587 25.63 21.06 31.45
C ILE A 587 25.17 19.65 31.05
N SER A 588 25.52 19.14 29.87
CA SER A 588 25.06 17.85 29.32
C SER A 588 25.38 16.62 30.19
N LYS A 589 26.46 16.64 30.95
CA LYS A 589 26.83 15.56 31.90
C LYS A 589 25.92 15.49 33.14
N LYS A 590 25.09 16.52 33.35
CA LYS A 590 24.21 16.70 34.53
C LYS A 590 22.80 17.17 34.19
N SER A 591 22.40 17.12 32.92
CA SER A 591 21.06 17.55 32.51
C SER A 591 20.59 16.93 31.21
N PHE A 592 19.28 16.92 31.02
CA PHE A 592 18.64 16.56 29.77
C PHE A 592 17.41 17.44 29.52
N ALA A 593 17.08 17.64 28.24
CA ALA A 593 15.91 18.37 27.81
C ALA A 593 14.76 17.41 27.47
N PHE A 594 13.52 17.80 27.75
CA PHE A 594 12.33 17.08 27.33
C PHE A 594 11.13 18.02 27.25
N ASP A 595 10.13 17.66 26.44
CA ASP A 595 8.94 18.48 26.27
C ASP A 595 7.93 18.28 27.40
N ILE A 596 7.21 19.35 27.73
CA ILE A 596 6.03 19.35 28.59
C ILE A 596 4.88 20.12 27.92
N LEU A 597 3.65 19.83 28.34
CA LEU A 597 2.48 20.56 27.90
C LEU A 597 2.11 21.67 28.90
N LYS A 598 2.13 22.93 28.48
CA LYS A 598 1.78 24.11 29.31
C LYS A 598 0.72 24.95 28.59
N LYS A 599 -0.48 25.04 29.17
CA LYS A 599 -1.65 25.77 28.60
C LYS A 599 -1.94 25.43 27.12
N HIS A 600 -2.06 24.14 26.80
CA HIS A 600 -2.33 23.62 25.44
C HIS A 600 -1.23 23.90 24.38
N LYS A 601 -0.05 24.40 24.77
CA LYS A 601 1.13 24.50 23.92
C LYS A 601 2.24 23.59 24.44
N ILE A 602 2.97 22.97 23.53
CA ILE A 602 4.21 22.24 23.87
C ILE A 602 5.28 23.29 24.20
N LYS A 603 6.08 23.01 25.23
CA LYS A 603 7.21 23.81 25.70
C LYS A 603 8.29 22.86 26.19
N THR A 604 9.56 23.15 25.94
CA THR A 604 10.65 22.31 26.45
C THR A 604 11.13 22.80 27.81
N VAL A 605 11.57 21.87 28.65
CA VAL A 605 12.23 22.13 29.94
C VAL A 605 13.52 21.32 30.05
N ILE A 606 14.42 21.76 30.91
CA ILE A 606 15.68 21.07 31.21
C ILE A 606 15.68 20.66 32.68
N ALA A 607 15.81 19.37 32.96
CA ALA A 607 16.09 18.88 34.31
C ALA A 607 17.60 18.94 34.56
N TYR A 608 18.04 19.69 35.56
CA TYR A 608 19.45 19.95 35.86
C TYR A 608 19.82 19.57 37.31
N GLU A 609 20.81 18.68 37.41
CA GLU A 609 21.53 18.24 38.62
C GLU A 609 20.66 17.65 39.75
N ILE A 610 21.22 16.69 40.50
CA ILE A 610 20.49 15.97 41.57
C ILE A 610 21.19 16.26 42.90
N PHE A 611 20.43 16.75 43.88
CA PHE A 611 20.89 17.17 45.20
C PHE A 611 20.22 16.29 46.26
N GLU A 612 20.97 15.83 47.26
CA GLU A 612 20.38 15.09 48.39
C GLU A 612 19.74 16.00 49.44
N ASN A 613 20.14 17.29 49.52
CA ASN A 613 19.61 18.27 50.47
C ASN A 613 19.04 19.51 49.76
N GLU A 614 17.99 20.10 50.35
CA GLU A 614 17.34 21.31 49.82
C GLU A 614 18.23 22.56 49.91
N LEU A 615 19.08 22.66 50.93
CA LEU A 615 19.99 23.80 51.10
C LEU A 615 21.00 23.90 49.95
N ASP A 616 21.59 22.77 49.54
CA ASP A 616 22.55 22.70 48.45
C ASP A 616 21.89 23.06 47.11
N ALA A 617 20.67 22.56 46.88
CA ALA A 617 19.87 22.89 45.72
C ALA A 617 19.51 24.40 45.67
N ARG A 618 19.16 25.00 46.81
CA ARG A 618 18.87 26.44 46.92
C ARG A 618 20.09 27.31 46.63
N GLN A 619 21.25 26.94 47.15
CA GLN A 619 22.50 27.64 46.82
C GLN A 619 22.83 27.53 45.32
N LYS A 620 22.70 26.33 44.73
CA LYS A 620 23.00 26.12 43.31
C LYS A 620 22.02 26.85 42.39
N LEU A 621 20.73 26.92 42.76
CA LEU A 621 19.73 27.70 42.02
C LEU A 621 20.07 29.21 42.04
N GLN A 622 20.52 29.75 43.16
CA GLN A 622 20.97 31.15 43.25
C GLN A 622 22.24 31.45 42.43
N GLU A 623 23.10 30.44 42.20
CA GLU A 623 24.27 30.59 41.32
C GLU A 623 23.84 30.67 39.83
N ILE A 624 22.89 29.83 39.43
CA ILE A 624 22.40 29.74 38.04
C ILE A 624 21.46 30.90 37.70
N SER A 625 20.66 31.38 38.66
CA SER A 625 19.78 32.54 38.44
C SER A 625 20.53 33.84 38.18
N LYS A 626 21.82 33.92 38.54
CA LYS A 626 22.72 35.04 38.18
C LYS A 626 23.31 34.93 36.77
N LYS A 627 23.25 33.74 36.16
CA LYS A 627 23.88 33.43 34.86
C LYS A 627 22.87 33.32 33.71
N THR A 628 21.57 33.28 33.99
CA THR A 628 20.54 32.98 33.00
C THR A 628 19.26 33.76 33.27
N ASN A 629 18.62 34.29 32.22
CA ASN A 629 17.30 34.94 32.30
C ASN A 629 16.14 33.94 32.16
N LYS A 630 16.39 32.64 32.37
CA LYS A 630 15.38 31.58 32.30
C LYS A 630 14.74 31.37 33.66
N ASN A 631 13.48 30.93 33.66
CA ASN A 631 12.75 30.65 34.90
C ASN A 631 13.26 29.32 35.50
N LEU A 632 13.62 29.36 36.79
CA LEU A 632 14.29 28.29 37.53
C LEU A 632 13.44 27.91 38.74
N GLU A 633 13.14 26.63 38.90
CA GLU A 633 12.30 26.13 39.98
C GLU A 633 12.98 24.93 40.67
N LEU A 634 12.98 24.88 42.00
CA LEU A 634 13.33 23.65 42.72
C LEU A 634 12.14 22.70 42.69
N VAL A 635 12.40 21.48 42.25
CA VAL A 635 11.38 20.44 42.11
C VAL A 635 11.96 19.13 42.65
N VAL A 636 11.17 18.40 43.43
CA VAL A 636 11.57 17.08 43.95
C VAL A 636 11.73 16.13 42.76
N LEU A 637 12.75 15.27 42.79
CA LEU A 637 13.13 14.37 41.69
C LEU A 637 11.93 13.53 41.24
N LYS A 638 11.12 13.09 42.19
CA LYS A 638 9.84 12.41 41.97
C LYS A 638 8.93 13.08 40.93
N ASP A 639 8.73 14.39 41.03
CA ASP A 639 7.84 15.13 40.15
C ASP A 639 8.47 15.32 38.76
N ILE A 640 9.80 15.51 38.68
CA ILE A 640 10.51 15.55 37.40
C ILE A 640 10.46 14.18 36.70
N LYS A 641 10.64 13.07 37.43
CA LYS A 641 10.46 11.71 36.90
C LYS A 641 9.06 11.54 36.32
N GLN A 642 8.02 12.00 37.01
CA GLN A 642 6.66 11.93 36.51
C GLN A 642 6.46 12.78 35.23
N LEU A 643 7.03 13.98 35.15
CA LEU A 643 6.97 14.82 33.95
C LEU A 643 7.71 14.17 32.76
N TYR A 644 8.87 13.55 33.00
CA TYR A 644 9.64 12.86 31.96
C TYR A 644 8.98 11.57 31.47
N ILE A 645 8.32 10.82 32.36
CA ILE A 645 7.51 9.66 31.98
C ILE A 645 6.35 10.09 31.08
N ASN A 646 5.62 11.16 31.44
CA ASN A 646 4.54 11.70 30.61
C ASN A 646 5.04 12.14 29.22
N TYR A 647 6.30 12.58 29.09
CA TYR A 647 6.92 12.90 27.81
C TYR A 647 7.19 11.64 26.97
N LEU A 648 7.77 10.59 27.58
CA LEU A 648 8.04 9.31 26.90
C LEU A 648 6.77 8.55 26.50
N GLU A 649 5.70 8.68 27.28
CA GLU A 649 4.37 8.12 26.98
C GLU A 649 3.61 8.94 25.90
N GLY A 650 4.08 10.16 25.62
CA GLY A 650 3.48 11.12 24.70
C GLY A 650 2.66 12.18 25.43
N LEU A 651 2.88 13.45 25.09
CA LEU A 651 2.24 14.59 25.75
C LEU A 651 0.74 14.71 25.42
N GLU A 652 -0.08 13.98 26.17
CA GLU A 652 -1.54 14.05 26.05
C GLU A 652 -2.10 15.39 26.53
N VAL A 653 -2.86 16.06 25.66
CA VAL A 653 -3.75 17.15 26.08
C VAL A 653 -4.91 16.55 26.88
N LYS A 654 -4.78 16.59 28.21
CA LYS A 654 -5.86 16.25 29.15
C LYS A 654 -6.96 17.30 29.09
N VAL A 655 -7.82 17.21 28.07
CA VAL A 655 -9.17 17.80 28.12
C VAL A 655 -9.91 17.11 29.25
N GLU A 656 -10.33 17.87 30.26
CA GLU A 656 -11.12 17.31 31.35
C GLU A 656 -12.47 16.81 30.82
N LYS A 657 -12.62 15.48 30.78
CA LYS A 657 -13.92 14.81 30.70
C LYS A 657 -14.26 14.31 32.10
N PRO A 658 -15.50 14.49 32.59
CA PRO A 658 -15.92 13.81 33.82
C PRO A 658 -15.73 12.29 33.66
N LYS A 659 -14.99 11.71 34.61
CA LYS A 659 -14.45 10.33 34.62
C LYS A 659 -15.59 9.32 34.88
N PRO A 660 -15.58 8.08 34.33
CA PRO A 660 -14.53 7.06 34.50
C PRO A 660 -14.00 6.45 33.17
N LYS A 661 -12.76 5.96 32.97
CA LYS A 661 -11.76 5.11 33.71
C LYS A 661 -11.80 3.62 33.26
N VAL A 662 -10.60 3.02 33.06
CA VAL A 662 -10.28 1.56 33.08
C VAL A 662 -10.77 0.76 31.84
N LYS A 663 -10.01 -0.14 31.17
CA LYS A 663 -8.62 -0.67 31.26
C LYS A 663 -8.17 -1.28 29.90
N ILE A 664 -6.86 -1.40 29.70
CA ILE A 664 -6.08 -2.51 29.07
C ILE A 664 -6.67 -3.26 27.83
N VAL A 665 -5.97 -3.06 26.69
CA VAL A 665 -5.46 -4.02 25.67
C VAL A 665 -5.98 -5.49 25.69
N GLU A 666 -6.50 -5.98 24.54
CA GLU A 666 -5.96 -7.12 23.76
C GLU A 666 -6.83 -7.49 22.54
N LYS A 667 -6.20 -8.06 21.50
CA LYS A 667 -6.91 -8.85 20.46
C LYS A 667 -7.28 -10.21 21.09
N ILE A 668 -8.47 -10.77 20.80
CA ILE A 668 -8.69 -12.15 20.28
C ILE A 668 -10.17 -12.62 20.40
N GLN A 669 -10.74 -12.99 19.23
CA GLN A 669 -11.73 -14.05 18.96
C GLN A 669 -13.19 -14.04 19.47
N VAL A 670 -13.92 -14.94 18.79
CA VAL A 670 -15.19 -15.62 19.07
C VAL A 670 -16.47 -14.89 18.69
N LEU A 671 -17.23 -15.53 17.79
CA LEU A 671 -18.63 -15.17 17.52
C LEU A 671 -19.44 -15.24 18.80
N LYS A 672 -20.18 -14.18 19.12
CA LYS A 672 -21.30 -14.26 20.06
C LYS A 672 -22.50 -13.52 19.48
N GLU A 673 -23.68 -14.10 19.69
CA GLU A 673 -24.89 -13.79 18.95
C GLU A 673 -25.28 -12.31 19.01
N GLN A 674 -25.74 -11.78 17.88
CA GLN A 674 -26.24 -10.41 17.79
C GLN A 674 -27.58 -10.30 18.54
N GLN A 675 -27.55 -9.79 19.77
CA GLN A 675 -28.74 -9.19 20.35
C GLN A 675 -29.07 -7.91 19.57
N SER A 676 -30.23 -7.91 18.91
CA SER A 676 -30.76 -6.74 18.20
C SER A 676 -31.09 -5.62 19.19
N PHE A 677 -30.65 -4.40 18.87
CA PHE A 677 -30.99 -3.23 19.67
C PHE A 677 -32.47 -2.88 19.50
N GLU A 678 -33.22 -2.82 20.60
CA GLU A 678 -34.61 -2.39 20.59
C GLU A 678 -34.72 -0.89 20.87
N THR A 679 -35.36 -0.17 19.96
CA THR A 679 -35.87 1.20 20.19
C THR A 679 -36.77 1.24 21.43
N ASN A 680 -36.82 2.37 22.15
CA ASN A 680 -37.70 2.54 23.31
C ASN A 680 -39.14 2.06 23.01
N LYS A 681 -39.50 0.87 23.53
CA LYS A 681 -40.75 0.17 23.18
C LYS A 681 -41.98 0.98 23.58
N LYS A 682 -41.91 1.67 24.73
CA LYS A 682 -42.99 2.49 25.29
C LYS A 682 -43.24 3.72 24.42
N PHE A 683 -42.19 4.45 24.06
CA PHE A 683 -42.32 5.61 23.16
C PHE A 683 -42.72 5.21 21.73
N LYS A 684 -42.17 4.10 21.20
CA LYS A 684 -42.58 3.53 19.90
C LYS A 684 -44.08 3.25 19.84
N GLN A 685 -44.64 2.62 20.88
CA GLN A 685 -46.08 2.38 20.96
C GLN A 685 -46.88 3.70 21.02
N LYS A 686 -46.45 4.65 21.86
CA LYS A 686 -47.05 5.99 21.95
C LYS A 686 -47.06 6.72 20.59
N PHE A 687 -45.98 6.65 19.83
CA PHE A 687 -45.86 7.25 18.49
C PHE A 687 -46.78 6.58 17.45
N LEU A 688 -46.89 5.24 17.48
CA LEU A 688 -47.70 4.48 16.51
C LEU A 688 -49.20 4.46 16.83
N MET A 689 -49.60 4.77 18.07
CA MET A 689 -50.99 4.89 18.52
C MET A 689 -51.48 6.35 18.61
N ALA A 690 -50.61 7.33 18.37
CA ALA A 690 -50.97 8.74 18.35
C ALA A 690 -52.00 9.04 17.24
N ASN A 691 -52.89 10.00 17.50
CA ASN A 691 -53.85 10.50 16.51
C ASN A 691 -53.10 11.04 15.28
N LYS A 692 -53.68 10.83 14.08
CA LYS A 692 -53.09 11.23 12.80
C LYS A 692 -52.82 12.73 12.70
N GLU A 693 -53.68 13.54 13.32
CA GLU A 693 -53.58 15.00 13.39
C GLU A 693 -52.50 15.52 14.36
N ASN A 694 -51.86 14.66 15.15
CA ASN A 694 -50.80 15.06 16.06
C ASN A 694 -49.47 15.35 15.33
N TYR A 695 -48.59 16.09 16.00
CA TYR A 695 -47.29 16.54 15.49
C TYR A 695 -46.12 15.86 16.23
N SER A 696 -45.01 15.68 15.53
CA SER A 696 -43.74 15.17 16.07
C SER A 696 -42.56 15.86 15.39
N ILE A 697 -41.43 15.93 16.08
CA ILE A 697 -40.24 16.65 15.62
C ILE A 697 -39.29 15.63 14.98
N ASN A 698 -39.01 15.78 13.70
CA ASN A 698 -37.92 15.07 13.03
C ASN A 698 -36.60 15.79 13.34
N ILE A 699 -35.78 15.18 14.19
CA ILE A 699 -34.56 15.81 14.69
C ILE A 699 -33.39 15.69 13.70
N ALA A 700 -33.16 14.50 13.16
CA ALA A 700 -32.06 14.24 12.23
C ALA A 700 -32.26 12.92 11.46
N THR A 701 -31.61 12.84 10.29
CA THR A 701 -31.52 11.62 9.47
C THR A 701 -30.05 11.19 9.34
N PHE A 702 -29.76 9.93 9.59
CA PHE A 702 -28.44 9.31 9.52
C PHE A 702 -28.38 8.23 8.44
N THR A 703 -27.17 7.86 8.00
CA THR A 703 -26.96 6.73 7.07
C THR A 703 -26.83 5.39 7.79
N ASN A 704 -26.69 5.38 9.13
CA ASN A 704 -26.49 4.18 9.92
C ASN A 704 -27.27 4.22 11.24
N MET A 705 -27.91 3.09 11.57
CA MET A 705 -28.64 2.89 12.82
C MET A 705 -27.76 3.15 14.06
N LYS A 706 -26.48 2.75 14.01
CA LYS A 706 -25.54 2.93 15.11
C LYS A 706 -25.23 4.40 15.38
N GLU A 707 -25.16 5.23 14.33
CA GLU A 707 -24.93 6.67 14.46
C GLU A 707 -26.17 7.36 15.04
N ALA A 708 -27.36 7.05 14.54
CA ALA A 708 -28.62 7.56 15.08
C ALA A 708 -28.81 7.21 16.56
N ILE A 709 -28.50 5.98 16.98
CA ILE A 709 -28.56 5.56 18.39
C ILE A 709 -27.50 6.30 19.23
N THR A 710 -26.29 6.47 18.70
CA THR A 710 -25.20 7.18 19.41
C THR A 710 -25.56 8.66 19.59
N PHE A 711 -26.15 9.28 18.58
CA PHE A 711 -26.70 10.63 18.63
C PHE A 711 -27.82 10.75 19.67
N VAL A 712 -28.85 9.90 19.60
CA VAL A 712 -29.98 9.91 20.54
C VAL A 712 -29.55 9.73 22.00
N LYS A 713 -28.51 8.91 22.25
CA LYS A 713 -27.92 8.76 23.59
C LYS A 713 -27.07 9.97 24.00
N LYS A 714 -26.29 10.55 23.07
CA LYS A 714 -25.44 11.71 23.33
C LYS A 714 -26.27 12.95 23.66
N GLU A 715 -27.28 13.25 22.87
CA GLU A 715 -28.18 14.39 23.12
C GLU A 715 -29.30 14.06 24.13
N GLN A 716 -29.21 12.91 24.83
CA GLN A 716 -30.08 12.47 25.94
C GLN A 716 -31.60 12.35 25.64
N ILE A 717 -32.00 12.36 24.37
CA ILE A 717 -33.40 12.33 23.92
C ILE A 717 -34.03 10.92 23.86
N TYR A 718 -33.37 9.87 24.37
CA TYR A 718 -33.78 8.46 24.18
C TYR A 718 -35.19 8.11 24.70
N GLU A 719 -35.62 8.66 25.83
CA GLU A 719 -36.94 8.34 26.41
C GLU A 719 -38.13 8.93 25.61
N ASN A 720 -37.88 10.01 24.86
CA ASN A 720 -38.88 10.74 24.10
C ASN A 720 -38.66 10.64 22.58
N SER A 721 -37.86 9.68 22.11
CA SER A 721 -37.58 9.50 20.68
C SER A 721 -37.86 8.09 20.14
N PHE A 722 -38.27 8.06 18.88
CA PHE A 722 -38.43 6.84 18.10
C PHE A 722 -37.50 6.91 16.88
N VAL A 723 -36.65 5.90 16.73
CA VAL A 723 -35.66 5.82 15.66
C VAL A 723 -36.01 4.65 14.75
N PHE A 724 -36.13 4.87 13.44
CA PHE A 724 -36.45 3.80 12.50
C PHE A 724 -35.75 3.97 11.16
N LYS A 725 -35.56 2.83 10.48
CA LYS A 725 -35.02 2.75 9.12
C LYS A 725 -36.10 3.03 8.08
N TYR A 726 -35.70 3.65 6.98
CA TYR A 726 -36.51 3.78 5.79
C TYR A 726 -35.64 3.86 4.53
N ILE A 727 -36.20 3.55 3.37
CA ILE A 727 -35.51 3.67 2.07
C ILE A 727 -36.06 4.88 1.31
N GLU A 728 -35.15 5.77 0.91
CA GLU A 728 -35.41 6.89 0.01
C GLU A 728 -34.21 7.05 -0.93
N GLY A 729 -34.17 6.22 -1.98
CA GLY A 729 -33.00 6.03 -2.87
C GLY A 729 -31.80 5.31 -2.24
N LYS A 730 -31.66 5.36 -0.91
CA LYS A 730 -30.68 4.66 -0.07
C LYS A 730 -31.29 4.36 1.30
N GLU A 731 -30.72 3.40 2.04
CA GLU A 731 -31.11 3.12 3.43
C GLU A 731 -30.70 4.28 4.33
N LEU A 732 -31.67 4.83 5.06
CA LEU A 732 -31.52 5.96 5.98
C LEU A 732 -32.24 5.67 7.30
N VAL A 733 -31.85 6.38 8.35
CA VAL A 733 -32.38 6.21 9.70
C VAL A 733 -32.84 7.54 10.25
N LYS A 734 -34.13 7.67 10.53
CA LYS A 734 -34.78 8.90 11.00
C LYS A 734 -34.97 8.87 12.52
N VAL A 735 -34.68 10.00 13.18
CA VAL A 735 -34.94 10.21 14.62
C VAL A 735 -36.14 11.13 14.80
N MET A 736 -37.27 10.57 15.22
CA MET A 736 -38.47 11.31 15.61
C MET A 736 -38.46 11.59 17.11
N TYR A 737 -38.98 12.74 17.55
CA TYR A 737 -39.04 13.15 18.95
C TYR A 737 -40.40 13.75 19.32
N GLY A 738 -40.91 13.33 20.48
CA GLY A 738 -42.17 13.81 21.03
C GLY A 738 -43.41 13.42 20.23
N VAL A 739 -44.57 13.61 20.87
CA VAL A 739 -45.91 13.48 20.29
C VAL A 739 -46.75 14.59 20.93
N PHE A 740 -47.22 15.51 20.10
CA PHE A 740 -47.86 16.76 20.53
C PHE A 740 -49.23 16.90 19.87
N ASN A 741 -50.23 17.39 20.60
CA ASN A 741 -51.61 17.47 20.09
C ASN A 741 -51.82 18.72 19.21
N THR A 742 -50.97 19.74 19.34
CA THR A 742 -51.00 20.95 18.50
C THR A 742 -49.60 21.30 18.00
N TYR A 743 -49.52 22.06 16.91
CA TYR A 743 -48.25 22.58 16.38
C TYR A 743 -47.53 23.47 17.40
N GLU A 744 -48.27 24.30 18.14
CA GLU A 744 -47.73 25.19 19.18
C GLU A 744 -47.06 24.41 20.34
N GLN A 745 -47.64 23.27 20.75
CA GLN A 745 -46.99 22.38 21.71
C GLN A 745 -45.69 21.78 21.17
N ALA A 746 -45.63 21.44 19.88
CA ALA A 746 -44.42 20.97 19.24
C ALA A 746 -43.37 22.09 19.10
N GLN A 747 -43.79 23.34 18.84
CA GLN A 747 -42.90 24.50 18.75
C GLN A 747 -42.28 24.82 20.10
N ASN A 748 -43.08 24.90 21.16
CA ASN A 748 -42.57 25.11 22.53
C ASN A 748 -41.61 23.99 22.96
N ALA A 749 -41.91 22.73 22.59
CA ALA A 749 -41.01 21.62 22.87
C ALA A 749 -39.73 21.63 22.01
N LEU A 750 -39.75 22.24 20.82
CA LEU A 750 -38.59 22.43 19.97
C LEU A 750 -37.68 23.55 20.47
N ASP A 751 -38.27 24.61 21.01
CA ASP A 751 -37.56 25.75 21.60
C ASP A 751 -36.83 25.37 22.90
N LEU A 752 -37.29 24.32 23.59
CA LEU A 752 -36.58 23.71 24.73
C LEU A 752 -35.39 22.80 24.32
N LEU A 753 -35.11 22.64 23.03
CA LEU A 753 -34.01 21.82 22.49
C LEU A 753 -32.91 22.68 21.85
N ASP A 754 -32.55 23.83 22.44
CA ASP A 754 -31.66 24.86 21.87
C ASP A 754 -30.41 24.32 21.14
N ASP A 755 -29.59 23.49 21.81
CA ASP A 755 -28.36 22.91 21.22
C ASP A 755 -28.64 22.02 20.00
N ILE A 756 -29.77 21.32 19.99
CA ILE A 756 -30.20 20.48 18.86
C ILE A 756 -30.77 21.36 17.74
N LYS A 757 -31.58 22.35 18.11
CA LYS A 757 -32.25 23.28 17.20
C LYS A 757 -31.24 24.07 16.36
N GLN A 758 -30.20 24.62 16.99
CA GLN A 758 -29.16 25.39 16.30
C GLN A 758 -28.26 24.52 15.39
N LYS A 759 -28.11 23.23 15.69
CA LYS A 759 -27.09 22.38 15.07
C LYS A 759 -27.62 21.39 14.03
N TYR A 760 -28.85 20.92 14.18
CA TYR A 760 -29.43 19.85 13.36
C TYR A 760 -30.66 20.29 12.55
N TYR A 761 -31.11 21.53 12.71
CA TYR A 761 -32.23 22.14 11.98
C TYR A 761 -33.50 21.24 11.94
N PRO A 762 -34.00 20.83 13.13
CA PRO A 762 -35.13 19.92 13.29
C PRO A 762 -36.44 20.51 12.73
N ILE A 763 -37.31 19.65 12.20
CA ILE A 763 -38.54 20.03 11.50
C ILE A 763 -39.76 19.43 12.22
N ILE A 764 -40.79 20.24 12.47
CA ILE A 764 -42.08 19.78 12.99
C ILE A 764 -42.93 19.22 11.84
N GLU A 765 -43.36 17.97 11.95
CA GLU A 765 -44.10 17.26 10.90
C GLU A 765 -45.37 16.58 11.47
N LYS A 766 -46.43 16.43 10.65
CA LYS A 766 -47.60 15.60 11.03
C LYS A 766 -47.18 14.14 11.17
N ILE A 767 -47.61 13.51 12.27
CA ILE A 767 -47.26 12.14 12.64
C ILE A 767 -47.73 11.12 11.61
N GLU A 768 -48.91 11.30 11.01
CA GLU A 768 -49.49 10.39 10.01
C GLU A 768 -48.47 10.00 8.93
N THR A 769 -47.84 10.99 8.28
CA THR A 769 -46.86 10.77 7.20
C THR A 769 -45.69 9.88 7.63
N LYS A 770 -45.31 9.92 8.91
CA LYS A 770 -44.17 9.17 9.45
C LYS A 770 -44.58 7.81 10.01
N GLN A 771 -45.81 7.68 10.51
CA GLN A 771 -46.42 6.37 10.79
C GLN A 771 -46.54 5.54 9.50
N GLU A 772 -46.94 6.16 8.38
CA GLU A 772 -47.01 5.49 7.07
C GLU A 772 -45.63 5.11 6.54
N LEU A 773 -44.67 6.04 6.57
CA LEU A 773 -43.28 5.76 6.19
C LEU A 773 -42.69 4.59 7.00
N TYR A 774 -42.93 4.54 8.32
CA TYR A 774 -42.53 3.40 9.16
C TYR A 774 -43.23 2.10 8.78
N LYS A 775 -44.56 2.12 8.53
CA LYS A 775 -45.33 0.93 8.15
C LYS A 775 -44.84 0.32 6.83
N GLN A 776 -44.55 1.15 5.83
CA GLN A 776 -44.01 0.72 4.53
C GLN A 776 -42.61 0.08 4.66
N ASN A 777 -41.81 0.52 5.64
CA ASN A 777 -40.42 0.12 5.83
C ASN A 777 -40.21 -0.89 6.99
N LYS A 778 -41.28 -1.50 7.50
CA LYS A 778 -41.28 -2.35 8.71
C LYS A 778 -40.44 -3.64 8.61
N GLN A 779 -39.99 -4.03 7.42
CA GLN A 779 -39.19 -5.24 7.15
C GLN A 779 -37.66 -4.98 7.07
N LEU A 780 -37.19 -3.77 7.41
CA LEU A 780 -35.80 -3.32 7.34
C LEU A 780 -35.12 -3.17 8.72
#